data_AF-A0A327J8S8-F1
#
_entry.id   AF-A0A327J8S8-F1
#
_cell.length_a   1.000
_cell.length_b   1.000
_cell.length_c   1.000
_cell.angle_alpha   90.00
_cell.angle_beta   90.00
_cell.angle_gamma   90.00
#
_symmetry.space_group_name_H-M   'P 1'
#
loop_
_entity.id
_entity.type
_entity.pdbx_description
1 polymer ?
#
loop_
_entity_poly.entity_id
_entity_poly.type
_entity_poly.pdbx_seq_one_letter_code
_entity_poly.pdbx_strand_id
1 'polypeptide(L)'
;MGLAASQARFLCITARKADCEYKSTELAQQKLEITNQLSDISTEYSNAMNATKLMWSNDAVDGDFSMSYGLLMTPSVANDYNPYMVTTASGAIVLNSEYAAAAKAAGISKAGGIGSQDSRDKFIAALSYQGLITDTTSKAITRTDYEVDTDKTAANNKITFKTNPTTATSGVDWNPAAGMGAIPKNKNSVAAMTLSDIINSSAIGQKTIDWAKVSANGKTTKKEYTEETSRLQKLVSKAQTGNITDDIVNQLKRDKANYMSANPAPDSTDTEKRAKYDADIKKFDELITQASYIQTTKADDKGNITYTYKDADGKEQTASFNKTTALNNIKTQLQSDLDTYEEAHTAGGVDFKDTFNTSANSLASDKNGGKTFSVVENGVINHYADEISSISIGDILSNQVVLMSNNTDLTAFKQQVVELLNSIVGVFGYSKSEDLTGQGLNVDEASAKALKFAYDMVIATYLNTKAVERTGNRTSDKSTVDNSAYQNAVDYNRIGSDNENDGKGTYCAVSLTNMLNSFLTYYENSLTGADSPYVVGKSVETSQYVTDNSGYTYIGQDDEDSVTEADKKSADFFDEVYNNILEHGWREDASIDDSKYLENAIKNGNYSMSSLNNDGYYYQTRYNETGYVVEVSDKDAIARAEAEFTSKKAELTYKEDSIDLKTKQLDAEISSLSTEYDTVKSLISKSIEKTFAMFSN
;
A
#
# COMPACT_ATOMS: atom_id res chain seq x y z
N MET A 1 -51.20 -87.86 34.53
CA MET A 1 -51.12 -86.91 33.40
C MET A 1 -50.92 -85.44 33.83
N GLY A 2 -51.39 -84.99 35.00
CA GLY A 2 -51.23 -83.59 35.43
C GLY A 2 -49.77 -83.12 35.66
N LEU A 3 -48.91 -83.97 36.24
CA LEU A 3 -47.53 -83.61 36.61
C LEU A 3 -46.64 -83.27 35.40
N ALA A 4 -46.70 -84.07 34.34
CA ALA A 4 -45.91 -83.87 33.12
C ALA A 4 -46.32 -82.57 32.38
N ALA A 5 -47.62 -82.27 32.33
CA ALA A 5 -48.12 -81.02 31.74
C ALA A 5 -47.68 -79.78 32.56
N SER A 6 -47.69 -79.86 33.89
CA SER A 6 -47.18 -78.77 34.75
C SER A 6 -45.66 -78.58 34.64
N GLN A 7 -44.88 -79.66 34.47
CA GLN A 7 -43.43 -79.59 34.26
C GLN A 7 -43.08 -79.00 32.89
N ALA A 8 -43.80 -79.37 31.83
CA ALA A 8 -43.63 -78.77 30.50
C ALA A 8 -43.94 -77.26 30.52
N ARG A 9 -45.05 -76.86 31.17
CA ARG A 9 -45.40 -75.44 31.34
C ARG A 9 -44.36 -74.68 32.16
N PHE A 10 -43.83 -75.28 33.22
CA PHE A 10 -42.76 -74.69 34.04
C PHE A 10 -41.49 -74.43 33.23
N LEU A 11 -41.07 -75.38 32.38
CA LEU A 11 -39.95 -75.21 31.45
C LEU A 11 -40.21 -74.09 30.43
N CYS A 12 -41.42 -74.02 29.84
CA CYS A 12 -41.77 -72.95 28.90
C CYS A 12 -41.79 -71.57 29.55
N ILE A 13 -42.32 -71.43 30.77
CA ILE A 13 -42.30 -70.16 31.53
C ILE A 13 -40.87 -69.77 31.88
N THR A 14 -40.03 -70.74 32.28
CA THR A 14 -38.61 -70.51 32.58
C THR A 14 -37.85 -70.00 31.36
N ALA A 15 -38.09 -70.60 30.18
CA ALA A 15 -37.49 -70.15 28.93
C ALA A 15 -37.95 -68.73 28.55
N ARG A 16 -39.25 -68.42 28.68
CA ARG A 16 -39.77 -67.06 28.44
C ARG A 16 -39.21 -66.04 29.43
N LYS A 17 -39.08 -66.39 30.71
CA LYS A 17 -38.50 -65.51 31.72
C LYS A 17 -37.04 -65.18 31.40
N ALA A 18 -36.26 -66.17 30.99
CA ALA A 18 -34.88 -65.98 30.56
C ALA A 18 -34.79 -65.08 29.30
N ASP A 19 -35.70 -65.23 28.34
CA ASP A 19 -35.79 -64.35 27.16
C ASP A 19 -36.15 -62.89 27.53
N CYS A 20 -37.07 -62.70 28.50
CA CYS A 20 -37.38 -61.37 29.03
C CYS A 20 -36.20 -60.75 29.80
N GLU A 21 -35.50 -61.53 30.62
CA GLU A 21 -34.29 -61.07 31.34
C GLU A 21 -33.16 -60.69 30.35
N TYR A 22 -33.02 -61.44 29.25
CA TYR A 22 -32.11 -61.10 28.16
C TYR A 22 -32.50 -59.77 27.48
N LYS A 23 -33.78 -59.60 27.10
CA LYS A 23 -34.30 -58.34 26.53
C LYS A 23 -34.15 -57.14 27.47
N SER A 24 -34.29 -57.36 28.78
CA SER A 24 -34.10 -56.30 29.79
C SER A 24 -32.65 -55.84 29.80
N THR A 25 -31.70 -56.80 29.70
CA THR A 25 -30.27 -56.50 29.59
C THR A 25 -29.95 -55.74 28.29
N GLU A 26 -30.55 -56.14 27.16
CA GLU A 26 -30.41 -55.45 25.88
C GLU A 26 -30.93 -54.00 25.92
N LEU A 27 -32.11 -53.77 26.50
CA LEU A 27 -32.67 -52.42 26.66
C LEU A 27 -31.81 -51.56 27.60
N ALA A 28 -31.27 -52.14 28.67
CA ALA A 28 -30.35 -51.44 29.57
C ALA A 28 -29.05 -51.02 28.84
N GLN A 29 -28.52 -51.88 27.97
CA GLN A 29 -27.37 -51.54 27.11
C GLN A 29 -27.72 -50.42 26.13
N GLN A 30 -28.91 -50.47 25.49
CA GLN A 30 -29.36 -49.39 24.61
C GLN A 30 -29.51 -48.04 25.34
N LYS A 31 -29.96 -48.05 26.60
CA LYS A 31 -30.05 -46.84 27.42
C LYS A 31 -28.68 -46.26 27.79
N LEU A 32 -27.71 -47.12 28.10
CA LEU A 32 -26.32 -46.71 28.30
C LEU A 32 -25.72 -46.09 27.03
N GLU A 33 -25.98 -46.70 25.87
CA GLU A 33 -25.55 -46.18 24.57
C GLU A 33 -26.14 -44.78 24.29
N ILE A 34 -27.43 -44.56 24.54
CA ILE A 34 -28.06 -43.25 24.39
C ILE A 34 -27.44 -42.22 25.36
N THR A 35 -27.14 -42.63 26.59
CA THR A 35 -26.50 -41.76 27.58
C THR A 35 -25.10 -41.33 27.12
N ASN A 36 -24.33 -42.26 26.56
CA ASN A 36 -23.03 -41.97 25.97
C ASN A 36 -23.17 -40.99 24.80
N GLN A 37 -24.12 -41.23 23.88
CA GLN A 37 -24.38 -40.34 22.74
C GLN A 37 -24.79 -38.92 23.18
N LEU A 38 -25.63 -38.79 24.21
CA LEU A 38 -25.98 -37.49 24.79
C LEU A 38 -24.76 -36.78 25.38
N SER A 39 -23.88 -37.52 26.06
CA SER A 39 -22.63 -36.98 26.60
C SER A 39 -21.69 -36.49 25.49
N ASP A 40 -21.57 -37.27 24.41
CA ASP A 40 -20.71 -36.93 23.27
C ASP A 40 -21.20 -35.65 22.56
N ILE A 41 -22.50 -35.56 22.28
CA ILE A 41 -23.10 -34.38 21.64
C ILE A 41 -23.03 -33.14 22.54
N SER A 42 -23.17 -33.29 23.85
CA SER A 42 -23.00 -32.18 24.79
C SER A 42 -21.55 -31.69 24.84
N THR A 43 -20.59 -32.61 24.69
CA THR A 43 -19.16 -32.28 24.62
C THR A 43 -18.85 -31.55 23.30
N GLU A 44 -19.41 -32.02 22.19
CA GLU A 44 -19.30 -31.38 20.87
C GLU A 44 -19.87 -29.95 20.88
N TYR A 45 -21.06 -29.75 21.46
CA TYR A 45 -21.65 -28.42 21.62
C TYR A 45 -20.79 -27.50 22.51
N SER A 46 -20.27 -28.03 23.63
CA SER A 46 -19.39 -27.27 24.52
C SER A 46 -18.08 -26.87 23.83
N ASN A 47 -17.52 -27.75 23.01
CA ASN A 47 -16.33 -27.47 22.21
C ASN A 47 -16.61 -26.40 21.15
N ALA A 48 -17.77 -26.44 20.48
CA ALA A 48 -18.19 -25.41 19.54
C ALA A 48 -18.43 -24.06 20.21
N MET A 49 -18.91 -24.03 21.46
CA MET A 49 -19.11 -22.80 22.22
C MET A 49 -17.80 -22.11 22.62
N ASN A 50 -16.73 -22.90 22.75
CA ASN A 50 -15.37 -22.40 22.95
C ASN A 50 -14.61 -22.20 21.63
N ALA A 51 -15.22 -22.48 20.47
CA ALA A 51 -14.57 -22.31 19.18
C ALA A 51 -14.42 -20.82 18.86
N THR A 52 -13.19 -20.43 18.60
CA THR A 52 -12.81 -19.11 18.14
C THR A 52 -12.34 -19.18 16.68
N LYS A 53 -12.43 -18.06 15.97
CA LYS A 53 -11.86 -17.87 14.64
C LYS A 53 -10.94 -16.66 14.61
N LEU A 54 -9.96 -16.66 13.72
CA LEU A 54 -9.10 -15.51 13.48
C LEU A 54 -9.75 -14.59 12.44
N MET A 55 -9.77 -13.29 12.75
CA MET A 55 -10.21 -12.24 11.83
C MET A 55 -9.08 -11.24 11.62
N TRP A 56 -8.99 -10.76 10.39
CA TRP A 56 -8.20 -9.60 10.03
C TRP A 56 -9.00 -8.34 10.31
N SER A 57 -8.46 -7.46 11.13
CA SER A 57 -9.06 -6.18 11.52
C SER A 57 -7.95 -5.14 11.48
N ASN A 58 -8.01 -4.26 10.48
CA ASN A 58 -7.04 -3.20 10.27
C ASN A 58 -7.77 -1.86 10.30
N ASP A 59 -7.31 -0.93 11.13
CA ASP A 59 -7.91 0.40 11.33
C ASP A 59 -7.89 1.26 10.05
N ALA A 60 -7.07 0.91 9.05
CA ALA A 60 -6.99 1.59 7.76
C ALA A 60 -8.08 1.17 6.76
N VAL A 61 -8.85 0.11 7.02
CA VAL A 61 -9.87 -0.43 6.10
C VAL A 61 -11.21 -0.64 6.81
N ASP A 62 -12.31 -0.24 6.17
CA ASP A 62 -13.65 -0.45 6.71
C ASP A 62 -14.07 -1.93 6.56
N GLY A 63 -13.91 -2.71 7.65
CA GLY A 63 -14.51 -4.03 7.80
C GLY A 63 -13.60 -5.11 8.39
N ASP A 64 -14.22 -6.08 9.09
CA ASP A 64 -13.52 -7.26 9.59
C ASP A 64 -13.59 -8.39 8.55
N PHE A 65 -12.43 -8.93 8.16
CA PHE A 65 -12.32 -9.97 7.15
C PHE A 65 -11.93 -11.31 7.78
N SER A 66 -12.53 -12.40 7.29
CA SER A 66 -12.09 -13.74 7.70
C SER A 66 -10.68 -14.02 7.21
N MET A 67 -9.86 -14.67 8.05
CA MET A 67 -8.48 -15.01 7.68
C MET A 67 -8.47 -15.96 6.48
N SER A 68 -7.80 -15.57 5.40
CA SER A 68 -7.63 -16.40 4.20
C SER A 68 -6.24 -16.22 3.61
N TYR A 69 -5.75 -17.25 2.91
CA TYR A 69 -4.44 -17.18 2.27
C TYR A 69 -4.35 -16.02 1.27
N GLY A 70 -5.41 -15.77 0.49
CA GLY A 70 -5.48 -14.64 -0.43
C GLY A 70 -5.39 -13.27 0.27
N LEU A 71 -5.98 -13.11 1.46
CA LEU A 71 -5.88 -11.87 2.23
C LEU A 71 -4.46 -11.63 2.76
N LEU A 72 -3.72 -12.70 3.06
CA LEU A 72 -2.35 -12.66 3.59
C LEU A 72 -1.28 -12.59 2.50
N MET A 73 -1.52 -13.17 1.33
CA MET A 73 -0.50 -13.35 0.30
C MET A 73 -0.79 -12.56 -0.97
N THR A 74 -1.82 -11.72 -1.02
CA THR A 74 -2.12 -10.86 -2.18
C THR A 74 -2.46 -9.44 -1.71
N PRO A 75 -1.83 -8.40 -2.28
CA PRO A 75 -2.11 -7.02 -1.90
C PRO A 75 -3.47 -6.61 -2.48
N SER A 76 -4.31 -5.97 -1.65
CA SER A 76 -5.65 -5.54 -2.04
C SER A 76 -6.14 -4.40 -1.16
N VAL A 77 -7.25 -3.78 -1.56
CA VAL A 77 -7.93 -2.77 -0.72
C VAL A 77 -8.31 -3.34 0.65
N ALA A 78 -8.60 -4.65 0.76
CA ALA A 78 -9.00 -5.28 2.03
C ALA A 78 -7.86 -5.40 3.06
N ASN A 79 -6.61 -5.23 2.65
CA ASN A 79 -5.43 -5.27 3.52
C ASN A 79 -4.55 -4.02 3.37
N ASP A 80 -5.11 -2.94 2.81
CA ASP A 80 -4.39 -1.68 2.53
C ASP A 80 -3.08 -1.89 1.74
N TYR A 81 -3.08 -2.88 0.85
CA TYR A 81 -1.90 -3.29 0.06
C TYR A 81 -0.66 -3.66 0.90
N ASN A 82 -0.84 -3.94 2.20
CA ASN A 82 0.24 -4.34 3.11
C ASN A 82 -0.07 -5.66 3.85
N PRO A 83 -0.14 -6.79 3.14
CA PRO A 83 -0.52 -8.07 3.74
C PRO A 83 0.68 -8.76 4.42
N TYR A 84 0.42 -9.82 5.18
CA TYR A 84 1.46 -10.58 5.91
C TYR A 84 1.82 -11.89 5.26
N MET A 85 3.11 -12.16 5.09
CA MET A 85 3.55 -13.41 4.49
C MET A 85 3.40 -14.59 5.47
N VAL A 86 2.90 -15.72 4.98
CA VAL A 86 2.87 -16.94 5.78
C VAL A 86 4.23 -17.63 5.69
N THR A 87 4.84 -17.90 6.84
CA THR A 87 6.20 -18.46 6.92
C THR A 87 6.26 -19.68 7.83
N THR A 88 7.23 -20.56 7.57
CA THR A 88 7.59 -21.64 8.49
C THR A 88 8.44 -21.09 9.65
N ALA A 89 8.62 -21.87 10.72
CA ALA A 89 9.55 -21.52 11.80
C ALA A 89 11.02 -21.35 11.37
N SER A 90 11.37 -21.72 10.13
CA SER A 90 12.73 -21.54 9.56
C SER A 90 12.87 -20.30 8.68
N GLY A 91 11.81 -19.49 8.53
CA GLY A 91 11.81 -18.30 7.66
C GLY A 91 11.36 -18.53 6.22
N ALA A 92 11.16 -19.77 5.79
CA ALA A 92 10.75 -20.05 4.41
C ALA A 92 9.29 -19.67 4.18
N ILE A 93 8.99 -19.05 3.03
CA ILE A 93 7.62 -18.66 2.67
C ILE A 93 6.80 -19.91 2.33
N VAL A 94 5.59 -20.00 2.86
CA VAL A 94 4.64 -21.06 2.54
C VAL A 94 3.78 -20.62 1.35
N LEU A 95 3.92 -21.33 0.24
CA LEU A 95 3.20 -21.08 -1.01
C LEU A 95 2.09 -22.10 -1.21
N ASN A 96 0.92 -21.63 -1.66
CA ASN A 96 -0.11 -22.49 -2.21
C ASN A 96 0.30 -23.07 -3.59
N SER A 97 -0.56 -23.87 -4.21
CA SER A 97 -0.25 -24.58 -5.45
C SER A 97 0.04 -23.62 -6.62
N GLU A 98 -0.71 -22.53 -6.71
CA GLU A 98 -0.65 -21.52 -7.76
C GLU A 98 0.65 -20.69 -7.66
N TYR A 99 0.97 -20.19 -6.45
CA TYR A 99 2.23 -19.48 -6.19
C TYR A 99 3.45 -20.39 -6.41
N ALA A 100 3.37 -21.65 -5.97
CA ALA A 100 4.42 -22.63 -6.20
C ALA A 100 4.62 -22.93 -7.69
N ALA A 101 3.54 -22.99 -8.48
CA ALA A 101 3.62 -23.15 -9.93
C ALA A 101 4.26 -21.93 -10.60
N ALA A 102 3.91 -20.72 -10.16
CA ALA A 102 4.53 -19.48 -10.65
C ALA A 102 6.03 -19.40 -10.31
N ALA A 103 6.42 -19.74 -9.09
CA ALA A 103 7.83 -19.78 -8.68
C ALA A 103 8.64 -20.80 -9.50
N LYS A 104 8.09 -22.01 -9.71
CA LYS A 104 8.69 -23.03 -10.58
C LYS A 104 8.83 -22.54 -12.03
N ALA A 105 7.82 -21.85 -12.57
CA ALA A 105 7.81 -21.32 -13.93
C ALA A 105 8.85 -20.23 -14.15
N ALA A 106 9.04 -19.38 -13.14
CA ALA A 106 10.05 -18.34 -13.09
C ALA A 106 11.48 -18.88 -12.91
N GLY A 107 11.64 -20.19 -12.67
CA GLY A 107 12.94 -20.83 -12.47
C GLY A 107 13.49 -20.69 -11.04
N ILE A 108 12.65 -20.37 -10.06
CA ILE A 108 13.05 -20.19 -8.67
C ILE A 108 13.13 -21.55 -7.97
N SER A 109 14.26 -21.85 -7.33
CA SER A 109 14.44 -23.12 -6.59
C SER A 109 13.74 -23.08 -5.23
N LYS A 110 13.47 -24.25 -4.64
CA LYS A 110 12.87 -24.35 -3.28
C LYS A 110 13.77 -23.77 -2.19
N ALA A 111 15.09 -23.75 -2.41
CA ALA A 111 16.05 -23.16 -1.49
C ALA A 111 16.28 -21.66 -1.75
N GLY A 112 15.51 -21.05 -2.66
CA GLY A 112 15.73 -19.69 -3.13
C GLY A 112 16.72 -19.62 -4.29
N GLY A 113 17.39 -18.49 -4.47
CA GLY A 113 18.30 -18.29 -5.59
C GLY A 113 18.72 -16.84 -5.79
N ILE A 114 19.34 -16.56 -6.94
CA ILE A 114 19.69 -15.19 -7.35
C ILE A 114 18.57 -14.68 -8.27
N GLY A 115 17.98 -13.55 -7.91
CA GLY A 115 16.91 -12.93 -8.68
C GLY A 115 17.39 -12.20 -9.93
N SER A 116 16.47 -11.96 -10.85
CA SER A 116 16.67 -11.11 -12.02
C SER A 116 15.35 -10.48 -12.43
N GLN A 117 15.39 -9.34 -13.15
CA GLN A 117 14.18 -8.73 -13.73
C GLN A 117 13.38 -9.73 -14.56
N ASP A 118 14.07 -10.56 -15.36
CA ASP A 118 13.45 -11.56 -16.23
C ASP A 118 12.68 -12.62 -15.45
N SER A 119 13.30 -13.18 -14.40
CA SER A 119 12.66 -14.18 -13.55
C SER A 119 11.53 -13.57 -12.70
N ARG A 120 11.66 -12.32 -12.28
CA ARG A 120 10.61 -11.58 -11.56
C ARG A 120 9.41 -11.29 -12.47
N ASP A 121 9.64 -10.81 -13.68
CA ASP A 121 8.55 -10.53 -14.63
C ASP A 121 7.84 -11.83 -15.07
N LYS A 122 8.58 -12.93 -15.23
CA LYS A 122 8.02 -14.27 -15.44
C LYS A 122 7.22 -14.77 -14.25
N PHE A 123 7.70 -14.52 -13.03
CA PHE A 123 6.97 -14.88 -11.82
C PHE A 123 5.60 -14.18 -11.81
N ILE A 124 5.57 -12.87 -12.03
CA ILE A 124 4.33 -12.07 -12.04
C ILE A 124 3.40 -12.46 -13.19
N ALA A 125 3.93 -12.65 -14.41
CA ALA A 125 3.13 -13.13 -15.53
C ALA A 125 2.50 -14.51 -15.26
N ALA A 126 3.22 -15.39 -14.56
CA ALA A 126 2.69 -16.69 -14.16
C ALA A 126 1.63 -16.57 -13.05
N LEU A 127 1.75 -15.60 -12.12
CA LEU A 127 0.71 -15.29 -11.14
C LEU A 127 -0.59 -14.84 -11.82
N SER A 128 -0.49 -14.00 -12.87
CA SER A 128 -1.64 -13.56 -13.66
C SER A 128 -2.35 -14.73 -14.33
N TYR A 129 -1.58 -15.63 -14.95
CA TYR A 129 -2.12 -16.82 -15.60
C TYR A 129 -2.82 -17.78 -14.62
N GLN A 130 -2.33 -17.89 -13.39
CA GLN A 130 -2.96 -18.70 -12.34
C GLN A 130 -4.18 -18.00 -11.71
N GLY A 131 -4.50 -16.76 -12.12
CA GLY A 131 -5.65 -16.01 -11.61
C GLY A 131 -5.44 -15.38 -10.22
N LEU A 132 -4.20 -15.31 -9.73
CA LEU A 132 -3.87 -14.68 -8.44
C LEU A 132 -3.86 -13.14 -8.53
N ILE A 133 -3.54 -12.61 -9.72
CA ILE A 133 -3.60 -11.18 -10.05
C ILE A 133 -4.26 -10.99 -11.41
N THR A 134 -4.67 -9.76 -11.73
CA THR A 134 -5.23 -9.43 -13.05
C THR A 134 -4.14 -9.18 -14.09
N ASP A 135 -4.45 -9.42 -15.37
CA ASP A 135 -3.54 -9.08 -16.48
C ASP A 135 -3.18 -7.60 -16.52
N THR A 136 -4.12 -6.73 -16.12
CA THR A 136 -3.88 -5.28 -16.01
C THR A 136 -2.81 -4.99 -14.96
N THR A 137 -2.97 -5.54 -13.76
CA THR A 137 -2.00 -5.38 -12.66
C THR A 137 -0.64 -5.95 -13.07
N SER A 138 -0.62 -7.16 -13.65
CA SER A 138 0.62 -7.78 -14.13
C SER A 138 1.38 -6.85 -15.07
N LYS A 139 0.74 -6.35 -16.13
CA LYS A 139 1.37 -5.48 -17.14
C LYS A 139 1.76 -4.11 -16.60
N ALA A 140 1.04 -3.61 -15.61
CA ALA A 140 1.37 -2.34 -14.96
C ALA A 140 2.66 -2.45 -14.12
N ILE A 141 2.92 -3.62 -13.53
CA ILE A 141 4.04 -3.82 -12.62
C ILE A 141 5.25 -4.49 -13.28
N THR A 142 5.12 -5.19 -14.41
CA THR A 142 6.25 -5.81 -15.13
C THR A 142 6.94 -4.87 -16.11
N ARG A 143 8.24 -5.04 -16.31
CA ARG A 143 8.97 -4.30 -17.36
C ARG A 143 8.88 -5.00 -18.71
N THR A 144 8.91 -6.32 -18.68
CA THR A 144 8.77 -7.19 -19.84
C THR A 144 7.52 -8.03 -19.67
N ASP A 145 6.54 -7.81 -20.53
CA ASP A 145 5.28 -8.54 -20.51
C ASP A 145 5.46 -9.90 -21.17
N TYR A 146 5.49 -10.93 -20.33
CA TYR A 146 5.56 -12.31 -20.76
C TYR A 146 4.16 -12.88 -20.92
N GLU A 147 3.80 -13.27 -22.14
CA GLU A 147 2.59 -14.04 -22.37
C GLU A 147 2.84 -15.53 -22.12
N VAL A 148 1.93 -16.17 -21.38
CA VAL A 148 1.95 -17.63 -21.20
C VAL A 148 1.49 -18.32 -22.48
N ASP A 149 2.20 -19.39 -22.83
CA ASP A 149 1.90 -20.23 -23.98
C ASP A 149 0.74 -21.19 -23.64
N THR A 150 -0.44 -20.95 -24.24
CA THR A 150 -1.69 -21.63 -23.89
C THR A 150 -1.83 -23.04 -24.46
N ASP A 151 -0.90 -23.48 -25.33
CA ASP A 151 -0.99 -24.79 -25.98
C ASP A 151 0.32 -25.58 -25.86
N LYS A 152 0.36 -26.53 -24.92
CA LYS A 152 1.39 -27.59 -24.87
C LYS A 152 0.76 -28.90 -24.43
N THR A 153 0.92 -29.91 -25.26
CA THR A 153 0.62 -31.34 -25.04
C THR A 153 1.38 -31.98 -23.86
N ALA A 154 1.66 -31.24 -22.77
CA ALA A 154 2.43 -31.69 -21.62
C ALA A 154 1.49 -32.10 -20.46
N ALA A 155 1.57 -33.37 -20.07
CA ALA A 155 0.75 -34.01 -19.04
C ALA A 155 1.04 -33.55 -17.58
N ASN A 156 1.57 -32.33 -17.34
CA ASN A 156 2.23 -32.00 -16.07
C ASN A 156 2.04 -30.54 -15.57
N ASN A 157 1.00 -29.79 -15.97
CA ASN A 157 0.73 -28.43 -15.45
C ASN A 157 1.93 -27.44 -15.52
N LYS A 158 2.82 -27.62 -16.51
CA LYS A 158 4.07 -26.85 -16.65
C LYS A 158 3.80 -25.54 -17.39
N ILE A 159 3.88 -24.41 -16.69
CA ILE A 159 3.77 -23.06 -17.28
C ILE A 159 5.03 -22.76 -18.11
N THR A 160 4.84 -22.15 -19.28
CA THR A 160 5.92 -21.72 -20.16
C THR A 160 5.53 -20.42 -20.87
N PHE A 161 6.51 -19.62 -21.29
CA PHE A 161 6.29 -18.30 -21.88
C PHE A 161 6.55 -18.30 -23.39
N LYS A 162 5.85 -17.43 -24.13
CA LYS A 162 6.10 -17.17 -25.55
C LYS A 162 7.50 -16.56 -25.75
N THR A 163 8.08 -16.77 -26.92
CA THR A 163 9.47 -16.37 -27.22
C THR A 163 9.64 -14.88 -27.53
N ASN A 164 8.55 -14.14 -27.76
CA ASN A 164 8.57 -12.73 -28.14
C ASN A 164 7.78 -11.89 -27.12
N PRO A 165 8.35 -11.61 -25.93
CA PRO A 165 7.69 -10.74 -24.96
C PRO A 165 7.67 -9.29 -25.46
N THR A 166 6.70 -8.50 -24.99
CA THR A 166 6.60 -7.06 -25.28
C THR A 166 7.14 -6.24 -24.12
N THR A 167 7.70 -5.06 -24.40
CA THR A 167 8.13 -4.14 -23.32
C THR A 167 6.94 -3.32 -22.86
N ALA A 168 6.74 -3.22 -21.54
CA ALA A 168 5.70 -2.39 -20.96
C ALA A 168 6.05 -0.89 -21.06
N THR A 169 5.07 -0.07 -21.44
CA THR A 169 5.26 1.39 -21.60
C THR A 169 5.38 2.14 -20.25
N SER A 170 4.94 1.51 -19.15
CA SER A 170 4.85 2.07 -17.80
C SER A 170 5.35 1.12 -16.69
N GLY A 171 6.11 0.09 -17.07
CA GLY A 171 6.52 -1.00 -16.18
C GLY A 171 7.44 -0.60 -15.01
N VAL A 172 7.38 -1.35 -13.92
CA VAL A 172 8.19 -1.14 -12.71
C VAL A 172 9.43 -2.05 -12.72
N ASP A 173 10.61 -1.45 -12.47
CA ASP A 173 11.86 -2.21 -12.26
C ASP A 173 11.77 -3.02 -10.96
N TRP A 174 12.21 -4.27 -11.00
CA TRP A 174 12.37 -5.12 -9.81
C TRP A 174 13.30 -4.43 -8.81
N ASN A 175 12.84 -4.28 -7.58
CA ASN A 175 13.62 -3.80 -6.46
C ASN A 175 14.26 -4.99 -5.70
N PRO A 176 15.56 -5.29 -5.88
CA PRO A 176 16.23 -6.39 -5.19
C PRO A 176 16.42 -6.16 -3.69
N ALA A 177 16.19 -4.93 -3.20
CA ALA A 177 16.33 -4.55 -1.80
C ALA A 177 14.98 -4.50 -1.06
N ALA A 178 13.84 -4.68 -1.75
CA ALA A 178 12.52 -4.66 -1.13
C ALA A 178 12.45 -5.71 -0.01
N GLY A 179 12.18 -5.26 1.22
CA GLY A 179 12.07 -6.14 2.40
C GLY A 179 13.38 -6.65 3.02
N MET A 180 14.54 -6.23 2.51
CA MET A 180 15.86 -6.78 2.85
C MET A 180 16.70 -5.81 3.72
N GLY A 181 16.06 -5.10 4.67
CA GLY A 181 16.69 -3.99 5.40
C GLY A 181 16.67 -2.65 4.64
N ALA A 182 15.83 -2.53 3.61
CA ALA A 182 15.52 -1.25 2.99
C ALA A 182 14.47 -0.51 3.81
N ILE A 183 14.56 0.82 3.93
CA ILE A 183 13.48 1.63 4.50
C ILE A 183 12.22 1.29 3.68
N PRO A 184 11.18 0.69 4.29
CA PRO A 184 9.93 0.43 3.59
C PRO A 184 9.47 1.74 2.99
N LYS A 185 9.14 1.75 1.69
CA LYS A 185 8.44 2.94 1.21
C LYS A 185 7.11 3.02 1.96
N ASN A 186 6.73 4.20 2.41
CA ASN A 186 5.44 4.35 3.06
C ASN A 186 4.35 3.95 2.04
N LYS A 187 3.69 2.82 2.31
CA LYS A 187 2.58 2.31 1.48
C LYS A 187 1.29 3.06 1.77
N ASN A 188 1.23 3.83 2.87
CA ASN A 188 0.20 4.83 3.09
C ASN A 188 0.57 6.05 2.27
N SER A 189 -0.18 6.28 1.19
CA SER A 189 0.07 7.36 0.25
C SER A 189 -0.72 8.62 0.54
N VAL A 190 -1.65 8.53 1.50
CA VAL A 190 -2.66 9.55 1.74
C VAL A 190 -3.03 9.52 3.21
N ALA A 191 -3.03 10.68 3.85
CA ALA A 191 -3.56 10.87 5.19
C ALA A 191 -4.61 11.97 5.20
N ALA A 192 -5.45 11.90 6.24
CA ALA A 192 -6.34 12.98 6.58
C ALA A 192 -5.54 14.03 7.37
N MET A 193 -5.29 15.19 6.78
CA MET A 193 -4.42 16.25 7.29
C MET A 193 -5.24 17.49 7.66
N THR A 194 -5.14 17.96 8.90
CA THR A 194 -5.64 19.30 9.25
C THR A 194 -4.76 20.38 8.62
N LEU A 195 -5.16 21.65 8.66
CA LEU A 195 -4.30 22.74 8.21
C LEU A 195 -2.95 22.75 8.96
N SER A 196 -2.95 22.42 10.26
CA SER A 196 -1.70 22.34 11.04
C SER A 196 -0.79 21.22 10.52
N ASP A 197 -1.36 20.10 10.08
CA ASP A 197 -0.59 19.00 9.51
C ASP A 197 -0.03 19.38 8.14
N ILE A 198 -0.79 20.10 7.30
CA ILE A 198 -0.29 20.64 6.03
C ILE A 198 0.90 21.59 6.26
N ILE A 199 0.77 22.52 7.21
CA ILE A 199 1.83 23.49 7.54
C ILE A 199 3.11 22.78 7.99
N ASN A 200 2.99 21.69 8.76
CA ASN A 200 4.14 20.95 9.29
C ASN A 200 4.66 19.85 8.34
N SER A 201 3.95 19.55 7.26
CA SER A 201 4.33 18.49 6.30
C SER A 201 5.64 18.78 5.58
N SER A 202 6.54 17.80 5.52
CA SER A 202 7.77 17.85 4.72
C SER A 202 7.48 17.88 3.22
N ALA A 203 6.39 17.24 2.78
CA ALA A 203 5.97 17.18 1.38
C ALA A 203 5.35 18.51 0.91
N ILE A 204 4.64 19.23 1.79
CA ILE A 204 3.91 20.47 1.43
C ILE A 204 4.44 21.69 2.20
N GLY A 205 4.08 21.84 3.47
CA GLY A 205 4.25 23.09 4.22
C GLY A 205 5.71 23.52 4.40
N GLN A 206 6.62 22.59 4.64
CA GLN A 206 8.04 22.89 4.84
C GLN A 206 8.82 23.19 3.54
N LYS A 207 8.19 23.05 2.37
CA LYS A 207 8.84 23.37 1.10
C LYS A 207 9.04 24.89 0.97
N THR A 208 10.29 25.29 0.74
CA THR A 208 10.65 26.71 0.51
C THR A 208 10.25 27.17 -0.89
N ILE A 209 10.01 28.46 -1.03
CA ILE A 209 9.53 29.05 -2.28
C ILE A 209 10.70 29.38 -3.20
N ASP A 210 10.55 29.08 -4.49
CA ASP A 210 11.49 29.54 -5.51
C ASP A 210 11.14 30.94 -6.02
N TRP A 211 11.54 31.96 -5.24
CA TRP A 211 11.27 33.37 -5.55
C TRP A 211 11.82 33.81 -6.91
N ALA A 212 12.89 33.19 -7.41
CA ALA A 212 13.48 33.54 -8.70
C ALA A 212 12.54 33.28 -9.89
N LYS A 213 11.51 32.43 -9.69
CA LYS A 213 10.46 32.16 -10.69
C LYS A 213 9.74 33.40 -11.18
N VAL A 214 9.63 34.48 -10.39
CA VAL A 214 9.02 35.74 -10.88
C VAL A 214 9.81 36.41 -12.02
N SER A 215 11.06 35.99 -12.25
CA SER A 215 11.95 36.59 -13.25
C SER A 215 12.65 35.57 -14.15
N ALA A 216 12.37 34.28 -13.94
CA ALA A 216 13.02 33.18 -14.64
C ALA A 216 12.65 33.15 -16.14
N ASN A 217 11.39 33.44 -16.49
CA ASN A 217 10.88 33.41 -17.87
C ASN A 217 11.22 32.09 -18.59
N GLY A 218 11.03 30.96 -17.90
CA GLY A 218 11.33 29.62 -18.40
C GLY A 218 12.81 29.20 -18.35
N LYS A 219 13.70 30.02 -17.77
CA LYS A 219 15.08 29.61 -17.46
C LYS A 219 15.17 28.92 -16.10
N THR A 220 16.22 28.12 -15.91
CA THR A 220 16.52 27.46 -14.64
C THR A 220 16.90 28.48 -13.57
N THR A 221 16.27 28.36 -12.40
CA THR A 221 16.60 29.21 -11.23
C THR A 221 17.85 28.71 -10.52
N LYS A 222 18.41 29.57 -9.67
CA LYS A 222 19.54 29.18 -8.81
C LYS A 222 19.20 28.06 -7.85
N LYS A 223 17.96 28.02 -7.36
CA LYS A 223 17.48 26.96 -6.48
C LYS A 223 17.46 25.62 -7.21
N GLU A 224 16.81 25.55 -8.37
CA GLU A 224 16.76 24.36 -9.23
C GLU A 224 18.17 23.90 -9.62
N TYR A 225 19.03 24.85 -10.03
CA TYR A 225 20.42 24.57 -10.36
C TYR A 225 21.19 23.96 -9.17
N THR A 226 21.02 24.52 -7.97
CA THR A 226 21.72 24.05 -6.76
C THR A 226 21.23 22.67 -6.33
N GLU A 227 19.93 22.41 -6.40
CA GLU A 227 19.33 21.12 -6.08
C GLU A 227 19.83 20.03 -7.03
N GLU A 228 19.83 20.29 -8.33
CA GLU A 228 20.25 19.32 -9.34
C GLU A 228 21.77 19.08 -9.33
N THR A 229 22.57 20.14 -9.21
CA THR A 229 24.03 19.99 -9.06
C THR A 229 24.38 19.25 -7.77
N SER A 230 23.70 19.54 -6.64
CA SER A 230 23.90 18.80 -5.39
C SER A 230 23.54 17.33 -5.54
N ARG A 231 22.46 17.00 -6.26
CA ARG A 231 22.07 15.63 -6.57
C ARG A 231 23.15 14.92 -7.38
N LEU A 232 23.62 15.52 -8.47
CA LEU A 232 24.67 14.96 -9.33
C LEU A 232 26.00 14.80 -8.58
N GLN A 233 26.41 15.79 -7.79
CA GLN A 233 27.61 15.73 -6.94
C GLN A 233 27.55 14.59 -5.91
N LYS A 234 26.38 14.34 -5.32
CA LYS A 234 26.17 13.18 -4.43
C LYS A 234 26.38 11.86 -5.18
N LEU A 235 25.89 11.73 -6.41
CA LEU A 235 26.11 10.54 -7.24
C LEU A 235 27.59 10.33 -7.56
N VAL A 236 28.30 11.39 -7.95
CA VAL A 236 29.74 11.36 -8.19
C VAL A 236 30.49 10.92 -6.94
N SER A 237 30.16 11.46 -5.77
CA SER A 237 30.80 11.13 -4.49
C SER A 237 30.54 9.68 -4.06
N LYS A 238 29.31 9.19 -4.23
CA LYS A 238 28.94 7.79 -4.01
C LYS A 238 29.77 6.86 -4.91
N ALA A 239 29.89 7.17 -6.20
CA ALA A 239 30.73 6.41 -7.13
C ALA A 239 32.22 6.45 -6.74
N GLN A 240 32.74 7.58 -6.28
CA GLN A 240 34.13 7.72 -5.81
C GLN A 240 34.46 6.81 -4.61
N THR A 241 33.52 6.66 -3.68
CA THR A 241 33.68 5.80 -2.49
C THR A 241 33.42 4.32 -2.78
N GLY A 242 33.06 3.97 -4.02
CA GLY A 242 32.70 2.61 -4.42
C GLY A 242 31.33 2.16 -3.92
N ASN A 243 30.52 3.07 -3.38
CA ASN A 243 29.15 2.82 -2.93
C ASN A 243 28.18 3.06 -4.08
N ILE A 244 28.01 2.04 -4.93
CA ILE A 244 27.06 2.12 -6.04
C ILE A 244 25.65 1.82 -5.53
N THR A 245 24.77 2.81 -5.67
CA THR A 245 23.35 2.75 -5.25
C THR A 245 22.41 2.77 -6.46
N ASP A 246 21.13 2.48 -6.24
CA ASP A 246 20.12 2.52 -7.31
C ASP A 246 20.01 3.88 -7.98
N ASP A 247 20.22 4.98 -7.24
CA ASP A 247 20.26 6.32 -7.83
C ASP A 247 21.28 6.47 -8.97
N ILE A 248 22.45 5.81 -8.85
CA ILE A 248 23.51 5.84 -9.86
C ILE A 248 23.10 5.02 -11.07
N VAL A 249 22.56 3.81 -10.84
CA VAL A 249 22.08 2.95 -11.92
C VAL A 249 20.95 3.63 -12.70
N ASN A 250 20.02 4.27 -11.98
CA ASN A 250 18.90 5.00 -12.57
C ASN A 250 19.35 6.26 -13.30
N GLN A 251 20.38 6.97 -12.81
CA GLN A 251 20.98 8.08 -13.56
C GLN A 251 21.53 7.60 -14.90
N LEU A 252 22.35 6.53 -14.91
CA LEU A 252 22.92 5.99 -16.15
C LEU A 252 21.85 5.51 -17.15
N LYS A 253 20.75 4.94 -16.65
CA LYS A 253 19.58 4.60 -17.48
C LYS A 253 18.92 5.84 -18.08
N ARG A 254 18.76 6.91 -17.28
CA ARG A 254 18.24 8.20 -17.78
C ARG A 254 19.17 8.80 -18.84
N ASP A 255 20.49 8.73 -18.64
CA ASP A 255 21.46 9.26 -19.61
C ASP A 255 21.35 8.52 -20.95
N LYS A 256 21.21 7.19 -20.92
CA LYS A 256 20.93 6.39 -22.12
C LYS A 256 19.64 6.83 -22.82
N ALA A 257 18.54 6.99 -22.06
CA ALA A 257 17.27 7.41 -22.62
C ALA A 257 17.35 8.81 -23.25
N ASN A 258 17.95 9.77 -22.54
CA ASN A 258 18.16 11.13 -23.03
C ASN A 258 19.02 11.15 -24.30
N TYR A 259 20.08 10.34 -24.36
CA TYR A 259 20.90 10.19 -25.55
C TYR A 259 20.07 9.69 -26.74
N MET A 260 19.23 8.66 -26.54
CA MET A 260 18.36 8.11 -27.59
C MET A 260 17.31 9.12 -28.08
N SER A 261 16.75 9.92 -27.17
CA SER A 261 15.78 10.98 -27.53
C SER A 261 16.43 12.13 -28.30
N ALA A 262 17.64 12.55 -27.90
CA ALA A 262 18.38 13.62 -28.58
C ALA A 262 18.98 13.16 -29.92
N ASN A 263 19.26 11.86 -30.06
CA ASN A 263 19.87 11.27 -31.26
C ASN A 263 19.01 10.10 -31.76
N PRO A 264 17.96 10.35 -32.57
CA PRO A 264 17.15 9.29 -33.15
C PRO A 264 18.01 8.30 -33.94
N ALA A 265 17.67 7.01 -33.86
CA ALA A 265 18.42 5.95 -34.52
C ALA A 265 18.63 6.26 -36.01
N PRO A 266 19.89 6.37 -36.49
CA PRO A 266 20.16 6.66 -37.90
C PRO A 266 19.62 5.55 -38.82
N ASP A 267 19.22 5.94 -40.04
CA ASP A 267 18.87 4.97 -41.08
C ASP A 267 20.03 3.97 -41.27
N SER A 268 19.67 2.70 -41.39
CA SER A 268 20.54 1.58 -41.72
C SER A 268 21.46 1.81 -42.94
N THR A 269 21.11 2.76 -43.81
CA THR A 269 21.89 3.13 -45.00
C THR A 269 23.08 4.06 -44.69
N ASP A 270 23.09 4.79 -43.57
CA ASP A 270 24.21 5.62 -43.11
C ASP A 270 25.05 4.86 -42.07
N THR A 271 25.93 3.99 -42.59
CA THR A 271 26.67 2.99 -41.80
C THR A 271 27.59 3.62 -40.75
N GLU A 272 28.18 4.80 -41.01
CA GLU A 272 29.09 5.47 -40.08
C GLU A 272 28.33 6.05 -38.89
N LYS A 273 27.23 6.78 -39.12
CA LYS A 273 26.41 7.32 -38.04
C LYS A 273 25.76 6.21 -37.22
N ARG A 274 25.31 5.15 -37.88
CA ARG A 274 24.73 3.99 -37.21
C ARG A 274 25.73 3.28 -36.30
N ALA A 275 26.94 3.04 -36.78
CA ALA A 275 28.00 2.41 -35.99
C ALA A 275 28.38 3.25 -34.75
N LYS A 276 28.41 4.58 -34.88
CA LYS A 276 28.66 5.48 -33.75
C LYS A 276 27.54 5.42 -32.72
N TYR A 277 26.28 5.50 -33.16
CA TYR A 277 25.11 5.39 -32.29
C TYR A 277 25.11 4.06 -31.52
N ASP A 278 25.29 2.94 -32.22
CA ASP A 278 25.29 1.61 -31.60
C ASP A 278 26.45 1.47 -30.58
N ALA A 279 27.61 2.08 -30.84
CA ALA A 279 28.75 2.09 -29.92
C ALA A 279 28.48 2.90 -28.64
N ASP A 280 27.86 4.07 -28.77
CA ASP A 280 27.50 4.92 -27.63
C ASP A 280 26.44 4.24 -26.75
N ILE A 281 25.42 3.62 -27.35
CA ILE A 281 24.43 2.82 -26.63
C ILE A 281 25.08 1.65 -25.88
N LYS A 282 25.99 0.93 -26.54
CA LYS A 282 26.71 -0.18 -25.92
C LYS A 282 27.52 0.28 -24.71
N LYS A 283 28.16 1.45 -24.79
CA LYS A 283 28.91 2.04 -23.67
C LYS A 283 28.00 2.29 -22.46
N PHE A 284 26.80 2.82 -22.66
CA PHE A 284 25.82 2.98 -21.57
C PHE A 284 25.38 1.64 -20.98
N ASP A 285 25.11 0.64 -21.83
CA ASP A 285 24.73 -0.70 -21.37
C ASP A 285 25.84 -1.37 -20.54
N GLU A 286 27.10 -1.20 -20.95
CA GLU A 286 28.26 -1.66 -20.20
C GLU A 286 28.37 -0.96 -18.83
N LEU A 287 28.19 0.36 -18.77
CA LEU A 287 28.21 1.13 -17.50
C LEU A 287 27.09 0.71 -16.54
N ILE A 288 25.87 0.57 -17.05
CA ILE A 288 24.70 0.12 -16.26
C ILE A 288 24.95 -1.27 -15.70
N THR A 289 25.39 -2.20 -16.56
CA THR A 289 25.70 -3.58 -16.17
C THR A 289 26.77 -3.62 -15.08
N GLN A 290 27.88 -2.89 -15.27
CA GLN A 290 28.96 -2.83 -14.30
C GLN A 290 28.50 -2.24 -12.96
N ALA A 291 27.73 -1.15 -12.99
CA ALA A 291 27.18 -0.52 -11.79
C ALA A 291 26.31 -1.50 -10.98
N SER A 292 25.37 -2.19 -11.62
CA SER A 292 24.48 -3.16 -10.97
C SER A 292 25.23 -4.34 -10.33
N TYR A 293 26.30 -4.84 -10.97
CA TYR A 293 27.09 -5.93 -10.40
C TYR A 293 28.05 -5.47 -9.29
N ILE A 294 28.50 -4.21 -9.30
CA ILE A 294 29.30 -3.67 -8.19
C ILE A 294 28.47 -3.53 -6.91
N GLN A 295 27.18 -3.23 -7.04
CA GLN A 295 26.24 -3.11 -5.91
C GLN A 295 26.04 -4.44 -5.19
N THR A 296 26.00 -5.56 -5.92
CA THR A 296 25.52 -6.85 -5.42
C THR A 296 26.63 -7.89 -5.25
N THR A 297 27.77 -7.72 -5.93
CA THR A 297 28.80 -8.76 -6.00
C THR A 297 30.13 -8.29 -5.44
N LYS A 298 30.72 -9.10 -4.56
CA LYS A 298 32.08 -8.87 -4.06
C LYS A 298 33.08 -9.18 -5.16
N ALA A 299 34.09 -8.32 -5.30
CA ALA A 299 35.20 -8.57 -6.19
C ALA A 299 36.08 -9.72 -5.65
N ASP A 300 36.71 -10.46 -6.56
CA ASP A 300 37.71 -11.46 -6.23
C ASP A 300 39.01 -10.82 -5.67
N ASP A 301 39.96 -11.65 -5.25
CA ASP A 301 41.26 -11.21 -4.71
C ASP A 301 42.10 -10.38 -5.72
N LYS A 302 41.73 -10.39 -7.01
CA LYS A 302 42.36 -9.62 -8.09
C LYS A 302 41.55 -8.35 -8.45
N GLY A 303 40.46 -8.08 -7.74
CA GLY A 303 39.61 -6.92 -7.94
C GLY A 303 38.64 -7.04 -9.12
N ASN A 304 38.40 -8.25 -9.63
CA ASN A 304 37.46 -8.48 -10.73
C ASN A 304 36.10 -8.96 -10.21
N ILE A 305 35.05 -8.56 -10.92
CA ILE A 305 33.70 -9.07 -10.72
C ILE A 305 33.36 -9.92 -11.93
N THR A 306 33.00 -11.17 -11.66
CA THR A 306 32.56 -12.12 -12.69
C THR A 306 31.04 -12.22 -12.65
N TYR A 307 30.43 -12.20 -13.82
CA TYR A 307 28.98 -12.28 -13.95
C TYR A 307 28.59 -13.14 -15.15
N THR A 308 27.40 -13.72 -15.07
CA THR A 308 26.84 -14.57 -16.11
C THR A 308 25.71 -13.83 -16.80
N TYR A 309 25.65 -13.92 -18.13
CA TYR A 309 24.58 -13.34 -18.94
C TYR A 309 24.19 -14.32 -20.03
N LYS A 310 23.01 -14.15 -20.62
CA LYS A 310 22.60 -14.94 -21.78
C LYS A 310 22.88 -14.17 -23.06
N ASP A 311 23.51 -14.81 -24.04
CA ASP A 311 23.66 -14.24 -25.37
C ASP A 311 22.32 -14.20 -26.14
N ALA A 312 22.34 -13.66 -27.36
CA ALA A 312 21.15 -13.55 -28.21
C ALA A 312 20.51 -14.92 -28.54
N ASP A 313 21.26 -16.02 -28.41
CA ASP A 313 20.79 -17.39 -28.61
C ASP A 313 20.32 -18.04 -27.30
N GLY A 314 20.29 -17.28 -26.19
CA GLY A 314 19.87 -17.73 -24.88
C GLY A 314 20.89 -18.60 -24.14
N LYS A 315 22.12 -18.72 -24.63
CA LYS A 315 23.18 -19.50 -23.98
C LYS A 315 23.87 -18.69 -22.89
N GLU A 316 24.14 -19.33 -21.76
CA GLU A 316 24.90 -18.73 -20.68
C GLU A 316 26.35 -18.48 -21.09
N GLN A 317 26.75 -17.23 -20.96
CA GLN A 317 28.09 -16.72 -21.17
C GLN A 317 28.60 -16.14 -19.85
N THR A 318 29.89 -16.24 -19.62
CA THR A 318 30.54 -15.63 -18.45
C THR A 318 31.44 -14.49 -18.92
N ALA A 319 31.26 -13.32 -18.32
CA ALA A 319 32.12 -12.17 -18.51
C ALA A 319 32.71 -11.73 -17.17
N SER A 320 33.80 -10.96 -17.24
CA SER A 320 34.40 -10.35 -16.07
C SER A 320 34.87 -8.95 -16.38
N PHE A 321 34.83 -8.08 -15.38
CA PHE A 321 35.38 -6.74 -15.46
C PHE A 321 36.15 -6.39 -14.19
N ASN A 322 37.10 -5.47 -14.31
CA ASN A 322 37.82 -4.96 -13.16
C ASN A 322 36.98 -3.89 -12.45
N LYS A 323 36.71 -4.08 -11.16
CA LYS A 323 35.88 -3.17 -10.34
C LYS A 323 36.41 -1.74 -10.35
N THR A 324 37.73 -1.57 -10.25
CA THR A 324 38.36 -0.24 -10.17
C THR A 324 38.20 0.53 -11.49
N THR A 325 38.42 -0.15 -12.62
CA THR A 325 38.23 0.47 -13.95
C THR A 325 36.77 0.86 -14.17
N ALA A 326 35.83 -0.03 -13.82
CA ALA A 326 34.41 0.24 -13.94
C ALA A 326 33.96 1.44 -13.08
N LEU A 327 34.39 1.50 -11.81
CA LEU A 327 34.11 2.64 -10.92
C LEU A 327 34.63 3.96 -11.50
N ASN A 328 35.83 3.96 -12.08
CA ASN A 328 36.40 5.15 -12.71
C ASN A 328 35.60 5.59 -13.94
N ASN A 329 35.12 4.65 -14.76
CA ASN A 329 34.30 4.97 -15.93
C ASN A 329 32.92 5.52 -15.53
N ILE A 330 32.27 4.92 -14.53
CA ILE A 330 30.99 5.39 -13.98
C ILE A 330 31.16 6.80 -13.40
N LYS A 331 32.20 7.01 -12.58
CA LYS A 331 32.54 8.33 -12.04
C LYS A 331 32.72 9.37 -13.16
N THR A 332 33.44 9.00 -14.22
CA THR A 332 33.71 9.92 -15.34
C THR A 332 32.43 10.29 -16.08
N GLN A 333 31.52 9.34 -16.27
CA GLN A 333 30.22 9.63 -16.87
C GLN A 333 29.40 10.59 -16.00
N LEU A 334 29.25 10.28 -14.70
CA LEU A 334 28.50 11.14 -13.77
C LEU A 334 29.11 12.54 -13.63
N GLN A 335 30.44 12.64 -13.68
CA GLN A 335 31.13 13.93 -13.70
C GLN A 335 30.83 14.69 -14.99
N SER A 336 30.83 14.02 -16.15
CA SER A 336 30.45 14.64 -17.42
C SER A 336 29.02 15.16 -17.41
N ASP A 337 28.09 14.46 -16.76
CA ASP A 337 26.70 14.90 -16.65
C ASP A 337 26.60 16.17 -15.80
N LEU A 338 27.33 16.22 -14.68
CA LEU A 338 27.46 17.42 -13.84
C LEU A 338 28.05 18.58 -14.64
N ASP A 339 29.19 18.38 -15.30
CA ASP A 339 29.87 19.42 -16.07
C ASP A 339 28.98 19.94 -17.21
N THR A 340 28.28 19.04 -17.93
CA THR A 340 27.35 19.41 -19.01
C THR A 340 26.18 20.24 -18.47
N TYR A 341 25.64 19.87 -17.32
CA TYR A 341 24.57 20.63 -16.68
C TYR A 341 25.06 22.02 -16.24
N GLU A 342 26.27 22.11 -15.68
CA GLU A 342 26.90 23.37 -15.30
C GLU A 342 27.18 24.28 -16.50
N GLU A 343 27.60 23.73 -17.65
CA GLU A 343 27.84 24.49 -18.89
C GLU A 343 26.55 24.96 -19.58
N ALA A 344 25.50 24.14 -19.55
CA ALA A 344 24.23 24.43 -20.21
C ALA A 344 23.44 25.57 -19.52
N HIS A 345 23.70 25.81 -18.24
CA HIS A 345 23.01 26.82 -17.44
C HIS A 345 23.95 27.99 -17.15
N THR A 346 23.49 29.22 -17.38
CA THR A 346 24.28 30.44 -17.10
C THR A 346 24.77 30.39 -15.66
N ALA A 347 26.08 30.56 -15.42
CA ALA A 347 26.75 30.32 -14.14
C ALA A 347 25.89 30.63 -12.90
N GLY A 348 25.25 29.60 -12.33
CA GLY A 348 24.47 29.68 -11.09
C GLY A 348 22.95 29.89 -11.22
N GLY A 349 22.37 29.91 -12.43
CA GLY A 349 20.92 30.09 -12.63
C GLY A 349 20.42 31.51 -12.36
N VAL A 350 19.13 31.77 -12.58
CA VAL A 350 18.51 33.07 -12.22
C VAL A 350 18.42 33.18 -10.69
N ASP A 351 19.04 34.21 -10.11
CA ASP A 351 19.02 34.47 -8.67
C ASP A 351 17.93 35.49 -8.34
N PHE A 352 17.11 35.21 -7.33
CA PHE A 352 16.07 36.14 -6.88
C PHE A 352 16.67 37.47 -6.38
N LYS A 353 17.92 37.48 -5.90
CA LYS A 353 18.63 38.69 -5.47
C LYS A 353 18.81 39.70 -6.60
N ASP A 354 18.68 39.28 -7.86
CA ASP A 354 18.74 40.18 -9.01
C ASP A 354 17.49 41.05 -9.13
N THR A 355 16.33 40.58 -8.65
CA THR A 355 15.03 41.23 -8.82
C THR A 355 14.34 41.63 -7.52
N PHE A 356 14.69 41.03 -6.38
CA PHE A 356 14.14 41.34 -5.07
C PHE A 356 15.01 42.32 -4.27
N ASN A 357 14.34 43.22 -3.55
CA ASN A 357 14.96 44.08 -2.56
C ASN A 357 15.51 43.25 -1.39
N THR A 358 16.83 43.27 -1.27
CA THR A 358 17.58 42.57 -0.22
C THR A 358 18.58 43.50 0.48
N SER A 359 18.37 44.82 0.38
CA SER A 359 19.38 45.81 0.78
C SER A 359 18.84 47.00 1.56
N ALA A 360 17.54 47.31 1.47
CA ALA A 360 16.99 48.48 2.13
C ALA A 360 15.56 48.27 2.61
N ASN A 361 15.20 48.96 3.69
CA ASN A 361 13.82 49.08 4.15
C ASN A 361 13.07 50.18 3.37
N SER A 362 12.92 50.00 2.05
CA SER A 362 12.24 50.93 1.13
C SER A 362 11.75 50.19 -0.11
N LEU A 363 10.59 50.59 -0.65
CA LEU A 363 10.03 50.03 -1.89
C LEU A 363 10.50 50.81 -3.13
N ALA A 364 10.94 52.05 -2.94
CA ALA A 364 11.39 52.93 -4.02
C ALA A 364 12.65 52.40 -4.73
N SER A 365 12.60 52.35 -6.06
CA SER A 365 13.64 51.77 -6.93
C SER A 365 15.02 52.43 -6.73
N ASP A 366 15.05 53.74 -6.46
CA ASP A 366 16.29 54.51 -6.22
C ASP A 366 16.97 54.16 -4.89
N LYS A 367 16.25 53.55 -3.94
CA LYS A 367 16.73 53.23 -2.59
C LYS A 367 16.90 51.74 -2.33
N ASN A 368 16.13 50.90 -3.03
CA ASN A 368 16.15 49.46 -2.85
C ASN A 368 17.21 48.73 -3.72
N GLY A 369 18.09 49.49 -4.38
CA GLY A 369 19.12 48.97 -5.27
C GLY A 369 18.63 48.70 -6.69
N GLY A 370 17.58 49.39 -7.14
CA GLY A 370 17.01 49.23 -8.49
C GLY A 370 16.18 47.95 -8.64
N LYS A 371 15.73 47.36 -7.54
CA LYS A 371 15.01 46.08 -7.51
C LYS A 371 13.52 46.29 -7.72
N THR A 372 12.88 45.36 -8.43
CA THR A 372 11.47 45.46 -8.80
C THR A 372 10.55 45.02 -7.67
N PHE A 373 10.90 43.92 -7.01
CA PHE A 373 10.03 43.25 -6.05
C PHE A 373 10.49 43.46 -4.61
N SER A 374 9.55 43.41 -3.68
CA SER A 374 9.80 43.40 -2.23
C SER A 374 8.81 42.46 -1.56
N VAL A 375 9.29 41.68 -0.59
CA VAL A 375 8.45 40.85 0.27
C VAL A 375 8.11 41.67 1.51
N VAL A 376 6.82 41.77 1.82
CA VAL A 376 6.33 42.42 3.03
C VAL A 376 5.65 41.37 3.89
N GLU A 377 6.20 41.14 5.08
CA GLU A 377 5.69 40.18 6.05
C GLU A 377 5.14 40.94 7.25
N ASN A 378 3.87 40.70 7.60
CA ASN A 378 3.17 41.32 8.73
C ASN A 378 3.32 42.86 8.77
N GLY A 379 3.29 43.51 7.60
CA GLY A 379 3.38 44.96 7.49
C GLY A 379 4.80 45.52 7.65
N VAL A 380 5.84 44.69 7.47
CA VAL A 380 7.24 45.12 7.49
C VAL A 380 7.95 44.60 6.23
N ILE A 381 8.78 45.45 5.60
CA ILE A 381 9.56 45.04 4.43
C ILE A 381 10.67 44.09 4.89
N ASN A 382 10.57 42.83 4.47
CA ASN A 382 11.67 41.89 4.61
C ASN A 382 12.69 42.19 3.51
N HIS A 383 13.89 42.59 3.94
CA HIS A 383 15.01 42.92 3.07
C HIS A 383 16.24 42.06 3.41
N TYR A 384 16.08 40.99 4.19
CA TYR A 384 17.14 40.05 4.51
C TYR A 384 17.06 38.87 3.55
N ALA A 385 18.08 38.69 2.72
CA ALA A 385 18.08 37.67 1.68
C ALA A 385 17.90 36.25 2.26
N ASP A 386 18.54 35.95 3.39
CA ASP A 386 18.48 34.63 4.01
C ASP A 386 17.07 34.33 4.52
N GLU A 387 16.41 35.31 5.15
CA GLU A 387 15.01 35.19 5.61
C GLU A 387 14.07 34.95 4.42
N ILE A 388 14.13 35.79 3.37
CA ILE A 388 13.29 35.63 2.17
C ILE A 388 13.45 34.24 1.55
N SER A 389 14.70 33.76 1.42
CA SER A 389 14.97 32.45 0.83
C SER A 389 14.48 31.27 1.68
N SER A 390 14.28 31.49 2.97
CA SER A 390 13.82 30.48 3.92
C SER A 390 12.30 30.40 4.08
N ILE A 391 11.55 31.38 3.53
CA ILE A 391 10.08 31.39 3.59
C ILE A 391 9.54 30.11 2.94
N SER A 392 8.80 29.36 3.75
CA SER A 392 8.10 28.14 3.37
C SER A 392 6.64 28.39 3.01
N ILE A 393 5.99 27.40 2.40
CA ILE A 393 4.54 27.44 2.16
C ILE A 393 3.78 27.55 3.49
N GLY A 394 4.25 26.86 4.53
CA GLY A 394 3.72 26.92 5.89
C GLY A 394 3.80 28.33 6.48
N ASP A 395 4.89 29.06 6.23
CA ASP A 395 5.03 30.46 6.65
C ASP A 395 4.02 31.37 5.94
N ILE A 396 3.77 31.16 4.64
CA ILE A 396 2.74 31.92 3.91
C ILE A 396 1.33 31.63 4.45
N LEU A 397 1.04 30.37 4.80
CA LEU A 397 -0.26 29.99 5.37
C LEU A 397 -0.44 30.52 6.81
N SER A 398 0.65 30.75 7.54
CA SER A 398 0.62 31.17 8.95
C SER A 398 0.77 32.68 9.15
N ASN A 399 1.51 33.36 8.28
CA ASN A 399 1.82 34.79 8.37
C ASN A 399 1.21 35.56 7.21
N GLN A 400 1.10 36.89 7.35
CA GLN A 400 0.65 37.76 6.28
C GLN A 400 1.81 38.14 5.36
N VAL A 401 1.93 37.43 4.23
CA VAL A 401 3.00 37.62 3.24
C VAL A 401 2.43 38.27 1.97
N VAL A 402 2.94 39.45 1.65
CA VAL A 402 2.53 40.26 0.50
C VAL A 402 3.71 40.48 -0.43
N LEU A 403 3.51 40.14 -1.72
CA LEU A 403 4.47 40.46 -2.77
C LEU A 403 4.13 41.83 -3.35
N MET A 404 5.04 42.79 -3.20
CA MET A 404 4.91 44.14 -3.75
C MET A 404 5.88 44.36 -4.91
N SER A 405 5.47 45.17 -5.87
CA SER A 405 6.26 45.60 -7.04
C SER A 405 6.19 47.12 -7.19
N ASN A 406 7.33 47.73 -7.51
CA ASN A 406 7.42 49.14 -7.92
C ASN A 406 7.36 49.34 -9.45
N ASN A 407 7.08 48.27 -10.19
CA ASN A 407 6.68 48.31 -11.59
C ASN A 407 5.17 48.10 -11.69
N THR A 408 4.48 49.04 -12.31
CA THR A 408 3.01 49.05 -12.44
C THR A 408 2.49 48.58 -13.78
N ASP A 409 3.34 47.95 -14.61
CA ASP A 409 2.87 47.10 -15.71
C ASP A 409 2.15 45.86 -15.14
N LEU A 410 0.82 45.98 -15.05
CA LEU A 410 -0.04 44.91 -14.53
C LEU A 410 -0.01 43.64 -15.37
N THR A 411 0.31 43.72 -16.66
CA THR A 411 0.39 42.54 -17.54
C THR A 411 1.65 41.76 -17.23
N ALA A 412 2.79 42.45 -17.13
CA ALA A 412 4.05 41.86 -16.70
C ALA A 412 3.93 41.29 -15.27
N PHE A 413 3.42 42.10 -14.33
CA PHE A 413 3.23 41.67 -12.94
C PHE A 413 2.38 40.40 -12.83
N LYS A 414 1.25 40.35 -13.54
CA LYS A 414 0.42 39.13 -13.62
C LYS A 414 1.23 37.92 -14.08
N GLN A 415 1.95 38.02 -15.19
CA GLN A 415 2.70 36.89 -15.74
C GLN A 415 3.75 36.38 -14.75
N GLN A 416 4.47 37.29 -14.11
CA GLN A 416 5.51 36.99 -13.13
C GLN A 416 4.94 36.31 -11.88
N VAL A 417 3.79 36.78 -11.38
CA VAL A 417 3.10 36.14 -10.25
C VAL A 417 2.53 34.77 -10.64
N VAL A 418 2.08 34.58 -11.90
CA VAL A 418 1.66 33.25 -12.38
C VAL A 418 2.82 32.26 -12.39
N GLU A 419 4.03 32.66 -12.79
CA GLU A 419 5.20 31.78 -12.74
C GLU A 419 5.53 31.35 -11.31
N LEU A 420 5.49 32.27 -10.35
CA LEU A 420 5.64 31.96 -8.93
C LEU A 420 4.52 31.04 -8.42
N LEU A 421 3.26 31.35 -8.75
CA LEU A 421 2.12 30.55 -8.35
C LEU A 421 2.24 29.12 -8.87
N ASN A 422 2.62 28.91 -10.13
CA ASN A 422 2.84 27.58 -10.71
C ASN A 422 3.83 26.75 -9.89
N SER A 423 4.91 27.38 -9.42
CA SER A 423 5.90 26.71 -8.57
C SER A 423 5.32 26.32 -7.21
N ILE A 424 4.45 27.15 -6.62
CA ILE A 424 3.82 26.87 -5.32
C ILE A 424 2.76 25.78 -5.45
N VAL A 425 1.84 25.88 -6.42
CA VAL A 425 0.76 24.89 -6.61
C VAL A 425 1.28 23.54 -7.11
N GLY A 426 2.47 23.50 -7.73
CA GLY A 426 3.18 22.26 -8.03
C GLY A 426 3.44 21.43 -6.78
N VAL A 427 3.77 22.08 -5.66
CA VAL A 427 3.94 21.40 -4.36
C VAL A 427 2.61 20.83 -3.83
N PHE A 428 1.49 21.52 -4.10
CA PHE A 428 0.16 21.01 -3.78
C PHE A 428 -0.33 19.92 -4.77
N GLY A 429 0.46 19.53 -5.76
CA GLY A 429 0.14 18.46 -6.72
C GLY A 429 -0.49 18.92 -8.03
N TYR A 430 -0.49 20.22 -8.34
CA TYR A 430 -1.03 20.73 -9.61
C TYR A 430 0.07 21.05 -10.63
N SER A 431 -0.02 20.45 -11.81
CA SER A 431 0.79 20.81 -12.98
C SER A 431 -0.08 20.90 -14.24
N LYS A 432 0.36 21.73 -15.20
CA LYS A 432 -0.27 21.85 -16.52
C LYS A 432 0.29 20.87 -17.55
N SER A 433 1.51 20.39 -17.33
CA SER A 433 2.30 19.61 -18.30
C SER A 433 2.55 18.18 -17.84
N GLU A 434 2.36 17.90 -16.56
CA GLU A 434 2.74 16.64 -15.93
C GLU A 434 1.56 16.09 -15.15
N ASP A 435 1.42 14.78 -15.15
CA ASP A 435 0.53 14.07 -14.25
C ASP A 435 1.26 13.91 -12.91
N LEU A 436 0.77 14.60 -11.88
CA LEU A 436 1.31 14.57 -10.53
C LEU A 436 0.43 13.77 -9.58
N THR A 437 -0.32 12.79 -10.10
CA THR A 437 -1.12 11.87 -9.28
C THR A 437 -0.25 11.28 -8.16
N GLY A 438 -0.74 11.41 -6.93
CA GLY A 438 -0.04 11.05 -5.71
C GLY A 438 0.72 12.14 -4.98
N GLN A 439 0.93 13.31 -5.58
CA GLN A 439 1.72 14.36 -4.96
C GLN A 439 0.84 15.42 -4.30
N GLY A 440 1.25 15.89 -3.12
CA GLY A 440 0.54 16.95 -2.41
C GLY A 440 -0.93 16.59 -2.16
N LEU A 441 -1.87 17.38 -2.66
CA LEU A 441 -3.31 17.11 -2.53
C LEU A 441 -3.90 16.35 -3.73
N ASN A 442 -3.11 16.05 -4.76
CA ASN A 442 -3.56 15.34 -5.95
C ASN A 442 -3.53 13.83 -5.69
N VAL A 443 -4.59 13.28 -5.11
CA VAL A 443 -4.65 11.86 -4.71
C VAL A 443 -5.51 11.01 -5.65
N ASP A 444 -6.34 11.64 -6.47
CA ASP A 444 -7.29 11.02 -7.38
C ASP A 444 -7.75 11.99 -8.49
N GLU A 445 -8.58 11.50 -9.41
CA GLU A 445 -9.09 12.33 -10.51
C GLU A 445 -9.96 13.51 -10.03
N ALA A 446 -10.66 13.37 -8.89
CA ALA A 446 -11.53 14.41 -8.34
C ALA A 446 -10.72 15.58 -7.77
N SER A 447 -9.70 15.27 -6.98
CA SER A 447 -8.72 16.21 -6.44
C SER A 447 -7.89 16.87 -7.54
N ALA A 448 -7.47 16.14 -8.58
CA ALA A 448 -6.82 16.73 -9.76
C ALA A 448 -7.70 17.81 -10.44
N LYS A 449 -9.00 17.52 -10.63
CA LYS A 449 -9.97 18.49 -11.15
C LYS A 449 -10.19 19.66 -10.20
N ALA A 450 -10.25 19.40 -8.91
CA ALA A 450 -10.41 20.43 -7.88
C ALA A 450 -9.21 21.37 -7.81
N LEU A 451 -7.99 20.84 -7.89
CA LEU A 451 -6.76 21.63 -7.94
C LEU A 451 -6.72 22.52 -9.19
N LYS A 452 -7.12 21.97 -10.35
CA LYS A 452 -7.27 22.74 -11.56
C LYS A 452 -8.29 23.88 -11.41
N PHE A 453 -9.46 23.57 -10.85
CA PHE A 453 -10.50 24.57 -10.60
C PHE A 453 -9.99 25.68 -9.66
N ALA A 454 -9.33 25.29 -8.57
CA ALA A 454 -8.74 26.22 -7.62
C ALA A 454 -7.72 27.14 -8.27
N TYR A 455 -6.83 26.59 -9.09
CA TYR A 455 -5.85 27.36 -9.85
C TYR A 455 -6.51 28.38 -10.80
N ASP A 456 -7.49 27.93 -11.60
CA ASP A 456 -8.18 28.79 -12.55
C ASP A 456 -8.96 29.93 -11.83
N MET A 457 -9.59 29.61 -10.70
CA MET A 457 -10.34 30.57 -9.87
C MET A 457 -9.42 31.59 -9.20
N VAL A 458 -8.25 31.17 -8.69
CA VAL A 458 -7.24 32.09 -8.15
C VAL A 458 -6.77 33.07 -9.23
N ILE A 459 -6.44 32.59 -10.42
CA ILE A 459 -6.01 33.48 -11.51
C ILE A 459 -7.12 34.45 -11.93
N ALA A 460 -8.36 33.97 -12.01
CA ALA A 460 -9.50 34.79 -12.40
C ALA A 460 -9.87 35.86 -11.35
N THR A 461 -9.58 35.58 -10.08
CA THR A 461 -9.95 36.45 -8.95
C THR A 461 -8.81 37.40 -8.59
N TYR A 462 -7.63 36.85 -8.28
CA TYR A 462 -6.48 37.62 -7.81
C TYR A 462 -5.78 38.35 -8.96
N LEU A 463 -5.53 37.65 -10.08
CA LEU A 463 -4.69 38.15 -11.16
C LEU A 463 -5.50 38.73 -12.33
N ASN A 464 -6.62 39.37 -12.01
CA ASN A 464 -7.46 40.06 -12.98
C ASN A 464 -7.04 41.54 -13.12
N THR A 465 -6.29 41.84 -14.17
CA THR A 465 -5.77 43.19 -14.43
C THR A 465 -6.85 44.23 -14.75
N LYS A 466 -8.10 43.82 -15.00
CA LYS A 466 -9.24 44.72 -15.22
C LYS A 466 -9.97 45.10 -13.93
N ALA A 467 -9.67 44.41 -12.83
CA ALA A 467 -10.42 44.50 -11.59
C ALA A 467 -9.51 44.87 -10.39
N VAL A 468 -8.46 45.64 -10.64
CA VAL A 468 -7.49 46.11 -9.64
C VAL A 468 -8.15 47.02 -8.62
N GLU A 469 -7.83 46.83 -7.34
CA GLU A 469 -8.30 47.70 -6.26
C GLU A 469 -7.37 48.92 -6.12
N ARG A 470 -7.95 50.12 -6.14
CA ARG A 470 -7.24 51.41 -6.17
C ARG A 470 -7.81 52.38 -5.14
N THR A 471 -8.00 51.91 -3.91
CA THR A 471 -8.45 52.76 -2.81
C THR A 471 -7.24 53.41 -2.11
N GLY A 472 -7.30 54.73 -1.95
CA GLY A 472 -6.23 55.53 -1.33
C GLY A 472 -5.01 55.78 -2.24
N ASN A 473 -4.18 56.76 -1.88
CA ASN A 473 -3.03 57.22 -2.68
C ASN A 473 -1.71 57.27 -1.89
N ARG A 474 -1.66 56.60 -0.73
CA ARG A 474 -0.50 56.66 0.16
C ARG A 474 0.55 55.67 -0.31
N THR A 475 1.75 56.16 -0.58
CA THR A 475 2.90 55.38 -1.07
C THR A 475 4.01 55.30 -0.02
N SER A 476 3.63 55.23 1.26
CA SER A 476 4.56 55.23 2.39
C SER A 476 5.42 53.97 2.40
N ASP A 477 6.74 54.17 2.47
CA ASP A 477 7.73 53.09 2.64
C ASP A 477 8.09 52.85 4.11
N LYS A 478 7.86 53.84 4.99
CA LYS A 478 8.26 53.78 6.42
C LYS A 478 7.28 53.01 7.30
N SER A 479 6.07 52.84 6.82
CA SER A 479 4.94 52.20 7.47
C SER A 479 4.14 51.58 6.34
N THR A 480 4.48 50.34 5.93
CA THR A 480 3.82 49.70 4.80
C THR A 480 2.36 49.37 5.11
N VAL A 481 1.99 49.31 6.39
CA VAL A 481 0.58 49.31 6.82
C VAL A 481 -0.17 50.59 6.44
N ASP A 482 0.52 51.69 6.14
CA ASP A 482 -0.12 52.90 5.59
C ASP A 482 -0.07 52.96 4.06
N ASN A 483 0.58 51.99 3.41
CA ASN A 483 0.72 51.94 1.96
C ASN A 483 -0.58 51.40 1.34
N SER A 484 -1.16 52.17 0.42
CA SER A 484 -2.44 51.84 -0.20
C SER A 484 -2.37 50.56 -1.04
N ALA A 485 -1.27 50.29 -1.75
CA ALA A 485 -1.13 49.05 -2.51
C ALA A 485 -1.08 47.82 -1.59
N TYR A 486 -0.36 47.91 -0.46
CA TYR A 486 -0.31 46.87 0.56
C TYR A 486 -1.70 46.61 1.16
N GLN A 487 -2.35 47.66 1.67
CA GLN A 487 -3.69 47.55 2.27
C GLN A 487 -4.71 46.96 1.29
N ASN A 488 -4.72 47.46 0.05
CA ASN A 488 -5.63 46.94 -0.99
C ASN A 488 -5.37 45.45 -1.29
N ALA A 489 -4.12 44.98 -1.27
CA ALA A 489 -3.80 43.57 -1.49
C ALA A 489 -4.17 42.67 -0.29
N VAL A 490 -4.19 43.24 0.91
CA VAL A 490 -4.50 42.54 2.17
C VAL A 490 -6.00 42.47 2.39
N ASP A 491 -6.72 43.55 2.15
CA ASP A 491 -8.16 43.65 2.40
C ASP A 491 -8.98 43.07 1.25
N TYR A 492 -8.41 43.01 0.04
CA TYR A 492 -9.08 42.53 -1.16
C TYR A 492 -8.36 41.36 -1.83
N ASN A 493 -9.15 40.41 -2.32
CA ASN A 493 -8.67 39.18 -2.97
C ASN A 493 -8.26 39.44 -4.43
N ARG A 494 -7.48 40.50 -4.68
CA ARG A 494 -7.15 41.06 -6.01
C ARG A 494 -5.79 41.73 -6.00
N ILE A 495 -5.29 42.12 -7.18
CA ILE A 495 -4.15 43.05 -7.25
C ILE A 495 -4.57 44.36 -6.58
N GLY A 496 -3.82 44.76 -5.56
CA GLY A 496 -3.89 46.07 -4.94
C GLY A 496 -2.92 47.04 -5.60
N SER A 497 -3.33 48.29 -5.79
CA SER A 497 -2.45 49.37 -6.24
C SER A 497 -2.91 50.67 -5.60
N ASP A 498 -2.04 51.66 -5.51
CA ASP A 498 -2.44 53.01 -5.11
C ASP A 498 -3.19 53.74 -6.25
N ASN A 499 -3.96 54.74 -5.85
CA ASN A 499 -4.76 55.58 -6.72
C ASN A 499 -3.96 56.80 -7.17
N GLU A 500 -3.48 56.79 -8.42
CA GLU A 500 -2.91 57.95 -9.08
C GLU A 500 -3.80 58.50 -10.19
N ASN A 501 -3.75 59.82 -10.38
CA ASN A 501 -4.63 60.57 -11.29
C ASN A 501 -4.44 60.21 -12.79
N ASP A 502 -3.37 59.49 -13.15
CA ASP A 502 -3.03 59.11 -14.52
C ASP A 502 -3.34 57.62 -14.85
N GLY A 503 -3.94 56.90 -13.90
CA GLY A 503 -4.30 55.49 -14.05
C GLY A 503 -3.14 54.51 -13.84
N LYS A 504 -1.95 54.98 -13.44
CA LYS A 504 -0.79 54.15 -13.10
C LYS A 504 -0.31 54.49 -11.69
N GLY A 505 -0.69 53.67 -10.71
CA GLY A 505 -0.16 53.79 -9.35
C GLY A 505 1.38 53.71 -9.32
N THR A 506 1.97 54.07 -8.18
CA THR A 506 3.40 53.88 -7.91
C THR A 506 3.74 52.41 -7.64
N TYR A 507 2.86 51.69 -6.94
CA TYR A 507 3.08 50.31 -6.52
C TYR A 507 1.91 49.41 -6.90
N CYS A 508 2.19 48.12 -7.10
CA CYS A 508 1.18 47.07 -7.12
C CYS A 508 1.56 45.92 -6.20
N ALA A 509 0.57 45.20 -5.69
CA ALA A 509 0.78 44.16 -4.69
C ALA A 509 -0.26 43.05 -4.79
N VAL A 510 0.10 41.87 -4.29
CA VAL A 510 -0.80 40.73 -4.10
C VAL A 510 -0.48 40.03 -2.77
N SER A 511 -1.51 39.70 -2.00
CA SER A 511 -1.35 38.88 -0.78
C SER A 511 -1.21 37.41 -1.18
N LEU A 512 -0.03 36.83 -0.95
CA LEU A 512 0.20 35.41 -1.20
C LEU A 512 -0.57 34.57 -0.19
N THR A 513 -0.68 35.04 1.06
CA THR A 513 -1.47 34.41 2.13
C THR A 513 -2.93 34.26 1.75
N ASN A 514 -3.59 35.36 1.36
CA ASN A 514 -5.00 35.31 0.97
C ASN A 514 -5.18 34.44 -0.28
N MET A 515 -4.22 34.51 -1.21
CA MET A 515 -4.23 33.71 -2.42
C MET A 515 -4.16 32.21 -2.13
N LEU A 516 -3.31 31.76 -1.21
CA LEU A 516 -3.24 30.34 -0.81
C LEU A 516 -4.44 29.91 0.03
N ASN A 517 -4.93 30.75 0.95
CA ASN A 517 -6.18 30.48 1.68
C ASN A 517 -7.37 30.34 0.72
N SER A 518 -7.42 31.18 -0.32
CA SER A 518 -8.43 31.09 -1.38
C SER A 518 -8.23 29.87 -2.27
N PHE A 519 -6.99 29.50 -2.59
CA PHE A 519 -6.69 28.29 -3.35
C PHE A 519 -7.23 27.04 -2.65
N LEU A 520 -6.92 26.87 -1.37
CA LEU A 520 -7.43 25.75 -0.57
C LEU A 520 -8.96 25.80 -0.41
N THR A 521 -9.54 27.00 -0.31
CA THR A 521 -11.00 27.17 -0.27
C THR A 521 -11.66 26.77 -1.59
N TYR A 522 -11.11 27.19 -2.73
CA TYR A 522 -11.65 26.80 -4.04
C TYR A 522 -11.45 25.30 -4.32
N TYR A 523 -10.37 24.71 -3.82
CA TYR A 523 -10.15 23.27 -3.87
C TYR A 523 -11.29 22.53 -3.14
N GLU A 524 -11.60 22.92 -1.91
CA GLU A 524 -12.74 22.38 -1.16
C GLU A 524 -14.07 22.64 -1.88
N ASN A 525 -14.29 23.87 -2.37
CA ASN A 525 -15.53 24.23 -3.06
C ASN A 525 -15.77 23.35 -4.30
N SER A 526 -14.70 22.95 -4.99
CA SER A 526 -14.82 22.06 -6.14
C SER A 526 -15.17 20.63 -5.76
N LEU A 527 -14.78 20.17 -4.56
CA LEU A 527 -15.06 18.82 -4.06
C LEU A 527 -16.48 18.73 -3.49
N THR A 528 -16.86 19.71 -2.67
CA THR A 528 -18.17 19.74 -1.99
C THR A 528 -19.27 20.36 -2.87
N GLY A 529 -18.89 21.17 -3.86
CA GLY A 529 -19.84 21.80 -4.78
C GLY A 529 -20.73 22.84 -4.10
N ALA A 530 -22.04 22.79 -4.39
CA ALA A 530 -23.02 23.77 -3.91
C ALA A 530 -23.26 23.72 -2.39
N ASP A 531 -22.84 22.63 -1.73
CA ASP A 531 -23.05 22.43 -0.29
C ASP A 531 -21.88 22.94 0.57
N SER A 532 -20.83 23.51 -0.05
CA SER A 532 -19.72 24.09 0.71
C SER A 532 -20.19 25.27 1.56
N PRO A 533 -19.83 25.32 2.86
CA PRO A 533 -20.11 26.46 3.72
C PRO A 533 -19.11 27.62 3.51
N TYR A 534 -18.04 27.42 2.74
CA TYR A 534 -16.96 28.38 2.56
C TYR A 534 -17.15 29.20 1.28
N VAL A 535 -16.70 30.45 1.31
CA VAL A 535 -16.85 31.37 0.19
C VAL A 535 -15.62 32.27 0.06
N VAL A 536 -15.12 32.44 -1.15
CA VAL A 536 -14.12 33.46 -1.44
C VAL A 536 -14.81 34.68 -2.03
N GLY A 537 -14.91 35.73 -1.21
CA GLY A 537 -15.47 37.02 -1.57
C GLY A 537 -14.50 37.90 -2.37
N LYS A 538 -14.95 39.11 -2.70
CA LYS A 538 -14.06 40.13 -3.32
C LYS A 538 -13.08 40.71 -2.30
N SER A 539 -13.49 40.75 -1.03
CA SER A 539 -12.69 41.19 0.11
C SER A 539 -12.50 40.06 1.11
N VAL A 540 -11.49 40.19 1.96
CA VAL A 540 -11.28 39.27 3.10
C VAL A 540 -12.49 39.29 4.02
N GLU A 541 -13.08 40.46 4.29
CA GLU A 541 -14.29 40.59 5.12
C GLU A 541 -15.51 39.82 4.58
N THR A 542 -15.58 39.62 3.26
CA THR A 542 -16.66 38.88 2.60
C THR A 542 -16.28 37.44 2.28
N SER A 543 -15.14 36.99 2.77
CA SER A 543 -14.64 35.63 2.61
C SER A 543 -14.81 34.83 3.89
N GLN A 544 -15.04 33.54 3.74
CA GLN A 544 -14.98 32.54 4.80
C GLN A 544 -14.05 31.46 4.28
N TYR A 545 -12.80 31.45 4.73
CA TYR A 545 -11.81 30.52 4.21
C TYR A 545 -11.92 29.17 4.93
N VAL A 546 -11.69 28.09 4.19
CA VAL A 546 -11.60 26.75 4.79
C VAL A 546 -10.45 26.65 5.79
N THR A 547 -9.39 27.45 5.60
CA THR A 547 -8.22 27.50 6.47
C THR A 547 -8.52 28.05 7.87
N ASP A 548 -9.62 28.80 8.04
CA ASP A 548 -10.07 29.26 9.35
C ASP A 548 -10.75 28.14 10.16
N ASN A 549 -11.12 27.03 9.52
CA ASN A 549 -11.69 25.87 10.20
C ASN A 549 -10.61 24.85 10.60
N SER A 550 -10.17 24.94 11.86
CA SER A 550 -9.21 23.98 12.45
C SER A 550 -9.64 22.51 12.42
N GLY A 551 -10.93 22.22 12.29
CA GLY A 551 -11.48 20.86 12.21
C GLY A 551 -11.69 20.34 10.80
N TYR A 552 -11.39 21.14 9.76
CA TYR A 552 -11.43 20.67 8.39
C TYR A 552 -10.19 19.84 8.08
N THR A 553 -10.39 18.74 7.36
CA THR A 553 -9.34 17.79 7.03
C THR A 553 -9.24 17.63 5.51
N TYR A 554 -8.02 17.83 5.01
CA TYR A 554 -7.65 17.58 3.62
C TYR A 554 -7.18 16.15 3.47
N ILE A 555 -7.36 15.61 2.28
CA ILE A 555 -6.83 14.30 1.92
C ILE A 555 -5.64 14.56 1.01
N GLY A 556 -4.44 14.14 1.43
CA GLY A 556 -3.19 14.45 0.75
C GLY A 556 -2.04 13.55 1.16
N GLN A 557 -0.92 13.68 0.46
CA GLN A 557 0.30 12.91 0.68
C GLN A 557 0.87 13.17 2.07
N ASP A 558 1.02 12.11 2.86
CA ASP A 558 1.59 12.17 4.22
C ASP A 558 3.12 12.33 4.17
N ASP A 559 3.78 11.60 3.27
CA ASP A 559 5.23 11.51 3.18
C ASP A 559 5.73 11.69 1.74
N GLU A 560 6.81 12.46 1.56
CA GLU A 560 7.50 12.68 0.28
C GLU A 560 8.02 11.38 -0.36
N ASP A 561 8.29 10.36 0.47
CA ASP A 561 8.78 9.04 0.04
C ASP A 561 7.66 8.01 -0.22
N SER A 562 6.38 8.40 -0.12
CA SER A 562 5.25 7.48 -0.26
C SER A 562 5.04 6.95 -1.69
N VAL A 563 4.59 5.69 -1.80
CA VAL A 563 4.26 5.07 -3.10
C VAL A 563 2.81 5.35 -3.45
N THR A 564 2.59 6.18 -4.44
CA THR A 564 1.27 6.77 -4.68
C THR A 564 0.34 5.93 -5.57
N GLU A 565 0.90 5.09 -6.43
CA GLU A 565 0.11 4.25 -7.35
C GLU A 565 -0.14 2.85 -6.77
N ALA A 566 -1.39 2.37 -6.82
CA ALA A 566 -1.77 1.04 -6.33
C ALA A 566 -0.97 -0.09 -6.99
N ASP A 567 -0.64 0.06 -8.28
CA ASP A 567 0.22 -0.88 -9.00
C ASP A 567 1.67 -0.84 -8.47
N LYS A 568 2.20 0.34 -8.10
CA LYS A 568 3.54 0.43 -7.50
C LYS A 568 3.59 -0.14 -6.08
N LYS A 569 2.51 0.01 -5.28
CA LYS A 569 2.38 -0.66 -3.97
C LYS A 569 2.34 -2.19 -4.13
N SER A 570 1.59 -2.66 -5.12
CA SER A 570 1.52 -4.08 -5.47
C SER A 570 2.86 -4.61 -5.97
N ALA A 571 3.57 -3.84 -6.81
CA ALA A 571 4.90 -4.16 -7.29
C ALA A 571 5.90 -4.32 -6.14
N ASP A 572 5.87 -3.42 -5.17
CA ASP A 572 6.72 -3.46 -3.97
C ASP A 572 6.43 -4.74 -3.14
N PHE A 573 5.16 -5.07 -2.90
CA PHE A 573 4.81 -6.33 -2.22
C PHE A 573 5.27 -7.57 -2.99
N PHE A 574 5.06 -7.63 -4.30
CA PHE A 574 5.51 -8.79 -5.09
C PHE A 574 7.03 -8.88 -5.16
N ASP A 575 7.74 -7.75 -5.13
CA ASP A 575 9.20 -7.71 -5.01
C ASP A 575 9.64 -8.22 -3.64
N GLU A 576 8.96 -7.85 -2.55
CA GLU A 576 9.22 -8.36 -1.19
C GLU A 576 9.01 -9.88 -1.12
N VAL A 577 7.88 -10.39 -1.64
CA VAL A 577 7.60 -11.84 -1.68
C VAL A 577 8.68 -12.55 -2.50
N TYR A 578 8.99 -12.02 -3.68
CA TYR A 578 9.99 -12.59 -4.57
C TYR A 578 11.38 -12.61 -3.91
N ASN A 579 11.80 -11.52 -3.27
CA ASN A 579 13.09 -11.42 -2.58
C ASN A 579 13.18 -12.36 -1.37
N ASN A 580 12.13 -12.44 -0.55
CA ASN A 580 12.10 -13.37 0.58
C ASN A 580 12.11 -14.83 0.11
N ILE A 581 11.45 -15.16 -1.00
CA ILE A 581 11.53 -16.49 -1.62
C ILE A 581 12.98 -16.76 -2.05
N LEU A 582 13.69 -15.77 -2.60
CA LEU A 582 15.08 -15.91 -3.04
C LEU A 582 16.06 -16.06 -1.86
N GLU A 583 15.86 -15.35 -0.75
CA GLU A 583 16.74 -15.38 0.41
C GLU A 583 16.50 -16.60 1.31
N HIS A 584 15.24 -16.88 1.65
CA HIS A 584 14.86 -17.86 2.66
C HIS A 584 14.27 -19.15 2.07
N GLY A 585 14.03 -19.17 0.76
CA GLY A 585 13.39 -20.29 0.07
C GLY A 585 11.89 -20.35 0.33
N TRP A 586 11.28 -21.40 -0.21
CA TRP A 586 9.83 -21.58 -0.15
C TRP A 586 9.41 -23.04 -0.01
N ARG A 587 8.23 -23.25 0.59
CA ARG A 587 7.62 -24.57 0.79
C ARG A 587 6.21 -24.58 0.19
N GLU A 588 5.88 -25.66 -0.51
CA GLU A 588 4.53 -25.89 -1.03
C GLU A 588 3.64 -26.50 0.07
N ASP A 589 2.47 -25.91 0.28
CA ASP A 589 1.38 -26.52 1.04
C ASP A 589 0.05 -26.32 0.29
N ALA A 590 -0.41 -27.38 -0.38
CA ALA A 590 -1.63 -27.33 -1.19
C ALA A 590 -2.91 -27.18 -0.35
N SER A 591 -2.85 -27.37 0.97
CA SER A 591 -4.01 -27.24 1.86
C SER A 591 -4.14 -25.84 2.46
N ILE A 592 -3.20 -24.94 2.20
CA ILE A 592 -3.16 -23.62 2.84
C ILE A 592 -4.29 -22.68 2.41
N ASP A 593 -4.92 -22.93 1.26
CA ASP A 593 -6.09 -22.17 0.80
C ASP A 593 -7.35 -22.47 1.63
N ASP A 594 -7.41 -23.60 2.34
CA ASP A 594 -8.46 -23.89 3.29
C ASP A 594 -8.27 -23.00 4.53
N SER A 595 -9.17 -22.03 4.70
CA SER A 595 -9.11 -21.06 5.79
C SER A 595 -9.07 -21.70 7.17
N LYS A 596 -9.77 -22.84 7.37
CA LYS A 596 -9.79 -23.54 8.65
C LYS A 596 -8.47 -24.27 8.90
N TYR A 597 -7.86 -24.83 7.86
CA TYR A 597 -6.53 -25.41 7.97
C TYR A 597 -5.47 -24.35 8.27
N LEU A 598 -5.45 -23.24 7.52
CA LEU A 598 -4.54 -22.12 7.74
C LEU A 598 -4.65 -21.57 9.16
N GLU A 599 -5.88 -21.34 9.63
CA GLU A 599 -6.12 -20.84 10.98
C GLU A 599 -5.55 -21.79 12.05
N ASN A 600 -5.81 -23.09 11.93
CA ASN A 600 -5.26 -24.08 12.86
C ASN A 600 -3.74 -24.17 12.77
N ALA A 601 -3.16 -24.04 11.58
CA ALA A 601 -1.71 -24.07 11.40
C ALA A 601 -1.03 -22.86 12.06
N ILE A 602 -1.66 -21.68 11.99
CA ILE A 602 -1.19 -20.45 12.67
C ILE A 602 -1.38 -20.55 14.19
N LYS A 603 -2.57 -20.96 14.68
CA LYS A 603 -2.86 -21.10 16.12
C LYS A 603 -1.95 -22.09 16.82
N ASN A 604 -1.63 -23.21 16.17
CA ASN A 604 -0.75 -24.24 16.72
C ASN A 604 0.75 -23.90 16.57
N GLY A 605 1.10 -22.77 15.93
CA GLY A 605 2.48 -22.35 15.72
C GLY A 605 3.25 -23.17 14.68
N ASN A 606 2.55 -23.94 13.84
CA ASN A 606 3.17 -24.62 12.69
C ASN A 606 3.60 -23.61 11.64
N TYR A 607 2.79 -22.56 11.46
CA TYR A 607 3.10 -21.40 10.64
C TYR A 607 3.10 -20.13 11.49
N SER A 608 3.90 -19.16 11.06
CA SER A 608 4.00 -17.82 11.62
C SER A 608 3.67 -16.80 10.55
N MET A 609 3.31 -15.60 10.97
CA MET A 609 3.11 -14.48 10.05
C MET A 609 4.35 -13.60 10.08
N SER A 610 4.76 -13.16 8.90
CA SER A 610 5.88 -12.26 8.74
C SER A 610 5.38 -10.94 8.20
N SER A 611 5.69 -9.85 8.90
CA SER A 611 5.33 -8.49 8.52
C SER A 611 6.56 -7.60 8.52
N LEU A 612 6.52 -6.57 7.68
CA LEU A 612 7.57 -5.58 7.55
C LEU A 612 7.53 -4.61 8.73
N ASN A 613 8.69 -4.35 9.32
CA ASN A 613 8.85 -3.40 10.42
C ASN A 613 9.55 -2.12 9.94
N ASN A 614 9.51 -1.06 10.76
CA ASN A 614 10.02 0.28 10.41
C ASN A 614 11.54 0.33 10.14
N ASP A 615 12.28 -0.70 10.55
CA ASP A 615 13.71 -0.88 10.30
C ASP A 615 14.01 -1.55 8.96
N GLY A 616 12.98 -1.89 8.17
CA GLY A 616 13.13 -2.51 6.85
C GLY A 616 13.25 -4.02 6.85
N TYR A 617 13.10 -4.65 8.02
CA TYR A 617 13.21 -6.10 8.16
C TYR A 617 11.85 -6.75 8.40
N TYR A 618 11.73 -7.97 7.89
CA TYR A 618 10.60 -8.84 8.17
C TYR A 618 10.80 -9.58 9.49
N TYR A 619 9.82 -9.45 10.38
CA TYR A 619 9.81 -10.18 11.64
C TYR A 619 8.70 -11.21 11.66
N GLN A 620 9.06 -12.42 12.06
CA GLN A 620 8.09 -13.44 12.38
C GLN A 620 7.42 -13.10 13.70
N THR A 621 6.11 -13.03 13.68
CA THR A 621 5.27 -12.72 14.82
C THR A 621 4.21 -13.79 15.01
N ARG A 622 3.81 -13.98 16.26
CA ARG A 622 2.65 -14.80 16.60
C ARG A 622 1.37 -14.03 16.30
N TYR A 623 0.30 -14.76 16.03
CA TYR A 623 -0.99 -14.15 15.66
C TYR A 623 -1.60 -13.24 16.73
N ASN A 624 -1.20 -13.40 17.99
CA ASN A 624 -1.66 -12.59 19.12
C ASN A 624 -0.74 -11.39 19.43
N GLU A 625 0.34 -11.24 18.67
CA GLU A 625 1.30 -10.13 18.75
C GLU A 625 1.26 -9.26 17.48
N THR A 626 0.52 -9.69 16.45
CA THR A 626 0.31 -8.92 15.23
C THR A 626 -0.73 -7.84 15.42
N GLY A 627 -0.49 -6.65 14.85
CA GLY A 627 -1.39 -5.50 14.97
C GLY A 627 -2.76 -5.66 14.33
N TYR A 628 -2.89 -6.53 13.31
CA TYR A 628 -4.11 -6.62 12.48
C TYR A 628 -4.89 -7.94 12.61
N VAL A 629 -4.56 -8.81 13.58
CA VAL A 629 -5.24 -10.10 13.75
C VAL A 629 -5.90 -10.17 15.11
N VAL A 630 -7.20 -10.43 15.11
CA VAL A 630 -8.02 -10.54 16.32
C VAL A 630 -8.69 -11.91 16.39
N GLU A 631 -8.78 -12.46 17.59
CA GLU A 631 -9.44 -13.73 17.85
C GLU A 631 -10.87 -13.48 18.38
N VAL A 632 -11.87 -13.99 17.67
CA VAL A 632 -13.30 -13.76 17.99
C VAL A 632 -14.06 -15.09 18.06
N SER A 633 -15.21 -15.12 18.72
CA SER A 633 -16.05 -16.32 18.79
C SER A 633 -16.62 -16.70 17.40
N ASP A 634 -16.55 -17.98 17.04
CA ASP A 634 -17.11 -18.50 15.78
C ASP A 634 -18.64 -18.68 15.90
N LYS A 635 -19.38 -17.60 15.63
CA LYS A 635 -20.85 -17.60 15.70
C LYS A 635 -21.50 -18.64 14.78
N ASP A 636 -20.90 -18.98 13.65
CA ASP A 636 -21.45 -19.95 12.69
C ASP A 636 -21.27 -21.39 13.18
N ALA A 637 -20.11 -21.71 13.78
CA ALA A 637 -19.90 -22.99 14.45
C ALA A 637 -20.85 -23.17 15.63
N ILE A 638 -21.03 -22.12 16.44
CA ILE A 638 -21.97 -22.13 17.57
C ILE A 638 -23.39 -22.39 17.08
N ALA A 639 -23.86 -21.66 16.07
CA ALA A 639 -25.21 -21.81 15.54
C ALA A 639 -25.47 -23.20 14.94
N ARG A 640 -24.50 -23.77 14.20
CA ARG A 640 -24.60 -25.15 13.68
C ARG A 640 -24.63 -26.18 14.80
N ALA A 641 -23.74 -26.06 15.78
CA ALA A 641 -23.69 -26.97 16.91
C ALA A 641 -24.95 -26.88 17.77
N GLU A 642 -25.53 -25.69 17.95
CA GLU A 642 -26.80 -25.49 18.64
C GLU A 642 -27.96 -26.19 17.91
N ALA A 643 -28.01 -26.07 16.58
CA ALA A 643 -29.00 -26.74 15.76
C ALA A 643 -28.86 -28.27 15.81
N GLU A 644 -27.63 -28.80 15.67
CA GLU A 644 -27.36 -30.24 15.77
C GLU A 644 -27.63 -30.79 17.17
N PHE A 645 -27.21 -30.09 18.21
CA PHE A 645 -27.47 -30.45 19.61
C PHE A 645 -28.98 -30.54 19.85
N THR A 646 -29.74 -29.52 19.42
CA THR A 646 -31.19 -29.49 19.59
C THR A 646 -31.87 -30.64 18.85
N SER A 647 -31.47 -30.90 17.60
CA SER A 647 -32.04 -31.97 16.78
C SER A 647 -31.72 -33.37 17.33
N LYS A 648 -30.44 -33.68 17.58
CA LYS A 648 -30.03 -35.00 18.08
C LYS A 648 -30.53 -35.24 19.50
N LYS A 649 -30.56 -34.22 20.38
CA LYS A 649 -31.15 -34.33 21.72
C LYS A 649 -32.62 -34.72 21.65
N ALA A 650 -33.41 -34.08 20.77
CA ALA A 650 -34.82 -34.43 20.58
C ALA A 650 -35.00 -35.88 20.09
N GLU A 651 -34.18 -36.33 19.14
CA GLU A 651 -34.20 -37.71 18.65
C GLU A 651 -33.83 -38.72 19.75
N LEU A 652 -32.80 -38.44 20.54
CA LEU A 652 -32.34 -39.30 21.62
C LEU A 652 -33.35 -39.37 22.77
N THR A 653 -33.96 -38.24 23.14
CA THR A 653 -35.06 -38.23 24.13
C THR A 653 -36.24 -39.08 23.65
N TYR A 654 -36.62 -38.99 22.37
CA TYR A 654 -37.69 -39.84 21.83
C TYR A 654 -37.33 -41.33 21.88
N LYS A 655 -36.08 -41.70 21.57
CA LYS A 655 -35.59 -43.08 21.69
C LYS A 655 -35.57 -43.56 23.14
N GLU A 656 -35.12 -42.72 24.07
CA GLU A 656 -35.12 -43.00 25.50
C GLU A 656 -36.54 -43.23 26.03
N ASP A 657 -37.48 -42.36 25.68
CA ASP A 657 -38.90 -42.50 26.05
C ASP A 657 -39.49 -43.82 25.51
N SER A 658 -39.13 -44.20 24.28
CA SER A 658 -39.54 -45.48 23.69
C SER A 658 -38.96 -46.69 24.43
N ILE A 659 -37.68 -46.62 24.83
CA ILE A 659 -37.03 -47.68 25.62
C ILE A 659 -37.62 -47.75 27.02
N ASP A 660 -37.92 -46.63 27.65
CA ASP A 660 -38.56 -46.59 28.97
C ASP A 660 -39.98 -47.19 28.92
N LEU A 661 -40.72 -46.95 27.83
CA LEU A 661 -42.02 -47.60 27.61
C LEU A 661 -41.87 -49.12 27.45
N LYS A 662 -40.90 -49.57 26.64
CA LYS A 662 -40.60 -51.01 26.45
C LYS A 662 -40.15 -51.68 27.73
N THR A 663 -39.32 -51.00 28.52
CA THR A 663 -38.82 -51.48 29.82
C THR A 663 -39.98 -51.67 30.79
N LYS A 664 -40.88 -50.68 30.91
CA LYS A 664 -42.10 -50.81 31.73
C LYS A 664 -43.01 -51.95 31.30
N GLN A 665 -43.19 -52.15 29.98
CA GLN A 665 -43.97 -53.27 29.46
C GLN A 665 -43.32 -54.62 29.78
N LEU A 666 -42.00 -54.71 29.63
CA LEU A 666 -41.22 -55.90 29.92
C LEU A 666 -41.22 -56.23 31.42
N ASP A 667 -41.11 -55.24 32.29
CA ASP A 667 -41.20 -55.41 33.75
C ASP A 667 -42.59 -55.92 34.16
N ALA A 668 -43.65 -55.39 33.54
CA ALA A 668 -45.01 -55.89 33.75
C ALA A 668 -45.16 -57.35 33.29
N GLU A 669 -44.55 -57.73 32.15
CA GLU A 669 -44.54 -59.11 31.67
C GLU A 669 -43.75 -60.03 32.62
N ILE A 670 -42.56 -59.63 33.07
CA ILE A 670 -41.74 -60.36 34.03
C ILE A 670 -42.49 -60.57 35.36
N SER A 671 -43.19 -59.54 35.85
CA SER A 671 -44.00 -59.64 37.08
C SER A 671 -45.17 -60.62 36.92
N SER A 672 -45.84 -60.58 35.76
CA SER A 672 -46.91 -61.53 35.42
C SER A 672 -46.39 -62.97 35.32
N LEU A 673 -45.29 -63.17 34.59
CA LEU A 673 -44.61 -64.46 34.44
C LEU A 673 -44.09 -65.01 35.77
N SER A 674 -43.58 -64.16 36.67
CA SER A 674 -43.11 -64.58 38.00
C SER A 674 -44.27 -65.04 38.88
N THR A 675 -45.40 -64.34 38.82
CA THR A 675 -46.63 -64.75 39.51
C THR A 675 -47.14 -66.09 38.97
N GLU A 676 -47.11 -66.29 37.65
CA GLU A 676 -47.48 -67.56 37.00
C GLU A 676 -46.51 -68.69 37.39
N TYR A 677 -45.20 -68.40 37.40
CA TYR A 677 -44.14 -69.31 37.78
C TYR A 677 -44.32 -69.83 39.22
N ASP A 678 -44.55 -68.94 40.19
CA ASP A 678 -44.76 -69.32 41.59
C ASP A 678 -46.05 -70.12 41.78
N THR A 679 -47.10 -69.79 41.04
CA THR A 679 -48.36 -70.54 41.05
C THR A 679 -48.17 -71.96 40.51
N VAL A 680 -47.47 -72.12 39.38
CA VAL A 680 -47.18 -73.43 38.77
C VAL A 680 -46.23 -74.24 39.65
N LYS A 681 -45.21 -73.62 40.25
CA LYS A 681 -44.28 -74.25 41.20
C LYS A 681 -45.00 -74.75 42.45
N SER A 682 -45.92 -73.97 43.00
CA SER A 682 -46.77 -74.37 44.14
C SER A 682 -47.66 -75.56 43.77
N LEU A 683 -48.27 -75.55 42.58
CA LEU A 683 -49.06 -76.68 42.07
C LEU A 683 -48.24 -77.95 41.90
N ILE A 684 -47.02 -77.87 41.34
CA ILE A 684 -46.10 -79.01 41.24
C ILE A 684 -45.76 -79.53 42.64
N SER A 685 -45.40 -78.65 43.57
CA SER A 685 -45.04 -79.01 44.96
C SER A 685 -46.18 -79.72 45.69
N LYS A 686 -47.40 -79.18 45.63
CA LYS A 686 -48.61 -79.81 46.19
C LYS A 686 -48.93 -81.16 45.52
N SER A 687 -48.69 -81.28 44.22
CA SER A 687 -48.89 -82.53 43.49
C SER A 687 -47.91 -83.61 43.97
N ILE A 688 -46.64 -83.24 44.17
CA ILE A 688 -45.60 -84.11 44.71
C ILE A 688 -45.93 -84.52 46.15
N GLU A 689 -46.28 -83.58 47.03
CA GLU A 689 -46.70 -83.86 48.41
C GLU A 689 -47.89 -84.80 48.47
N LYS A 690 -48.91 -84.59 47.62
CA LYS A 690 -50.07 -85.48 47.53
C LYS A 690 -49.68 -86.87 47.06
N THR A 691 -48.76 -86.99 46.11
CA THR A 691 -48.23 -88.29 45.68
C THR A 691 -47.45 -88.97 46.82
N PHE A 692 -46.57 -88.26 47.52
CA PHE A 692 -45.83 -88.81 48.67
C PHE A 692 -46.74 -89.23 49.82
N ALA A 693 -47.74 -88.42 50.18
CA ALA A 693 -48.73 -88.73 51.21
C ALA A 693 -49.57 -89.98 50.87
N MET A 694 -49.76 -90.27 49.57
CA MET A 694 -50.44 -91.47 49.08
C MET A 694 -49.59 -92.74 49.22
N PHE A 695 -48.27 -92.62 49.35
CA PHE A 695 -47.32 -93.74 49.51
C PHE A 695 -46.81 -93.91 50.95
N SER A 696 -47.18 -93.00 51.87
CA SER A 696 -46.79 -93.03 53.28
C SER A 696 -47.88 -93.55 54.23
N ASN A 697 -48.99 -94.05 53.68
CA ASN A 697 -49.93 -94.99 54.33
C ASN A 697 -49.85 -96.32 53.59
#